data_AF-A0A8J4EI10-F1
#
_entry.id   AF-A0A8J4EI10-F1
#
_cell.length_a   1.000
_cell.length_b   1.000
_cell.length_c   1.000
_cell.angle_alpha   90.00
_cell.angle_beta   90.00
_cell.angle_gamma   90.00
#
_symmetry.space_group_name_H-M   'P 1'
#
loop_
_entity.id
_entity.type
_entity.pdbx_description
1 polymer ?
#
loop_
_entity_poly.entity_id
_entity_poly.type
_entity_poly.pdbx_seq_one_letter_code
_entity_poly.pdbx_strand_id
1 'polypeptide(L)'
;MNSDSDASGWPPWPRADERGLVRYVTPRARRWQPLEVSRFDLSATPDRCTAVAAAVYDALCRRNIRYALEEYHPSDVLQTIRAPAEVLDAPREGTCLDLAALFCGLCLAYEVLPVLVVVDGHAFALFCTTHGLRDWNGYDRPGRELFAAGPVTDVTRLAELVDSGAYRAVECTGFAHSDLLGRYVDLPEGRGRSDGLLTFEQAVRAGREQLGRPDRELRFAIDVATAHYEWRIEPYRVEALPGAYATDIFRLLAQAPTVLAGNLRILDSEQIVADRTREFVGRDVVFRAIDRLLADPHFPSGYILVRGEPGIGKTSVMSMLVKSRGYVHHFNVAQANIHSARTFLANICSQLIVRYRLDHVALPPEATTDSGFLSQLLREAAEAAGDEPVVVVVDALDEAEDDGSALKANRLFLPRVLPPGVFFVVSSREEFNYRLVVDRREDVYLDDTGAENMKDVRTYVVAQLRAHPQLAPALNGDEFVEVLTTKSQGNFMYLVYVLADIRAGKISVDTMDDINRLPSGLRAYYEQHWATMRAQDRERFEQIYEPVLRILATVREPVELAKIHEWTQVAPIRIRDVIRDWRQFLNETRSDTGEPLYRVYHTSFQDFLAVEGVGLRPSHERIALAALAKIPGFLDRI
;
A
#
# COMPACT_ATOMS: atom_id res chain seq x y z
N MET A 1 -0.27 -21.91 -36.62
CA MET A 1 -0.39 -20.46 -36.86
C MET A 1 -1.62 -19.95 -36.14
N ASN A 2 -1.42 -19.40 -34.95
CA ASN A 2 -1.91 -18.08 -34.57
C ASN A 2 -1.14 -17.72 -33.30
N SER A 3 -0.14 -16.88 -33.51
CA SER A 3 0.62 -16.15 -32.52
C SER A 3 -0.24 -14.98 -32.05
N ASP A 4 -0.80 -15.06 -30.86
CA ASP A 4 -1.19 -13.85 -30.13
C ASP A 4 -0.06 -13.55 -29.16
N SER A 5 0.77 -12.60 -29.59
CA SER A 5 1.88 -12.02 -28.87
C SER A 5 1.40 -11.24 -27.64
N ASP A 6 2.11 -11.43 -26.54
CA ASP A 6 2.18 -10.55 -25.37
C ASP A 6 2.27 -9.06 -25.75
N ALA A 7 1.15 -8.32 -25.62
CA ALA A 7 1.16 -6.86 -25.70
C ALA A 7 0.96 -6.26 -24.30
N SER A 8 2.06 -5.87 -23.66
CA SER A 8 2.14 -5.30 -22.30
C SER A 8 1.81 -3.80 -22.25
N GLY A 9 0.72 -3.36 -22.88
CA GLY A 9 0.33 -1.94 -22.98
C GLY A 9 -1.18 -1.72 -22.89
N TRP A 10 -1.62 -0.45 -22.80
CA TRP A 10 -3.03 -0.12 -22.98
C TRP A 10 -3.51 -0.62 -24.35
N PRO A 11 -4.72 -1.19 -24.46
CA PRO A 11 -5.23 -1.58 -25.78
C PRO A 11 -5.28 -0.35 -26.67
N PRO A 12 -5.11 -0.48 -28.01
CA PRO A 12 -5.32 0.64 -28.89
C PRO A 12 -6.79 1.08 -28.83
N TRP A 13 -7.02 2.39 -28.85
CA TRP A 13 -8.35 2.98 -28.78
C TRP A 13 -9.06 2.89 -30.14
N PRO A 14 -10.26 2.29 -30.21
CA PRO A 14 -11.09 2.38 -31.41
C PRO A 14 -11.69 3.78 -31.51
N ARG A 15 -11.38 4.52 -32.59
CA ARG A 15 -11.86 5.91 -32.79
C ARG A 15 -13.38 6.03 -32.82
N ALA A 16 -14.09 4.93 -33.07
CA ALA A 16 -15.55 4.84 -33.01
C ALA A 16 -16.11 4.72 -31.58
N ASP A 17 -15.29 4.34 -30.59
CA ASP A 17 -15.67 4.23 -29.17
C ASP A 17 -15.34 5.53 -28.43
N GLU A 18 -16.14 6.57 -28.68
CA GLU A 18 -15.96 7.90 -28.07
C GLU A 18 -15.92 7.81 -26.53
N ARG A 19 -16.86 7.07 -25.93
CA ARG A 19 -16.95 6.90 -24.46
C ARG A 19 -15.74 6.17 -23.89
N GLY A 20 -15.23 5.16 -24.59
CA GLY A 20 -14.07 4.37 -24.19
C GLY A 20 -12.78 5.19 -24.07
N LEU A 21 -12.68 6.34 -24.74
CA LEU A 21 -11.50 7.21 -24.67
C LEU A 21 -11.18 7.65 -23.24
N VAL A 22 -12.19 7.83 -22.38
CA VAL A 22 -11.95 8.27 -20.99
C VAL A 22 -11.25 7.20 -20.16
N ARG A 23 -11.22 5.93 -20.61
CA ARG A 23 -10.44 4.88 -19.94
C ARG A 23 -8.95 5.21 -19.92
N TYR A 24 -8.44 5.97 -20.88
CA TYR A 24 -7.04 6.39 -20.95
C TYR A 24 -6.73 7.60 -20.04
N VAL A 25 -7.76 8.22 -19.45
CA VAL A 25 -7.61 9.34 -18.51
C VAL A 25 -7.62 8.80 -17.08
N THR A 26 -6.51 8.95 -16.35
CA THR A 26 -6.34 8.29 -15.05
C THR A 26 -5.80 9.23 -13.97
N PRO A 27 -6.49 9.38 -12.82
CA PRO A 27 -5.98 10.18 -11.70
C PRO A 27 -4.76 9.55 -11.02
N ARG A 28 -4.41 8.30 -11.38
CA ARG A 28 -3.19 7.63 -10.92
C ARG A 28 -1.93 8.18 -11.59
N ALA A 29 -2.05 8.99 -12.65
CA ALA A 29 -0.93 9.69 -13.28
C ALA A 29 -0.11 10.54 -12.28
N ARG A 30 -0.72 10.99 -11.17
CA ARG A 30 -0.03 11.71 -10.07
C ARG A 30 1.16 10.95 -9.47
N ARG A 31 1.22 9.62 -9.66
CA ARG A 31 2.34 8.78 -9.22
C ARG A 31 3.64 9.14 -9.94
N TRP A 32 3.53 9.50 -11.21
CA TRP A 32 4.65 9.94 -12.03
C TRP A 32 4.95 11.41 -11.85
N GLN A 33 3.91 12.23 -11.68
CA GLN A 33 4.04 13.67 -11.47
C GLN A 33 3.39 14.11 -10.15
N PRO A 34 4.07 13.91 -9.00
CA PRO A 34 3.69 14.59 -7.78
C PRO A 34 3.85 16.11 -7.97
N LEU A 35 2.91 16.88 -7.42
CA LEU A 35 2.99 18.32 -7.38
C LEU A 35 3.40 18.75 -5.98
N GLU A 36 4.38 19.63 -5.89
CA GLU A 36 4.82 20.28 -4.66
C GLU A 36 3.87 21.40 -4.25
N VAL A 37 2.56 21.18 -4.36
CA VAL A 37 1.56 22.18 -4.01
C VAL A 37 0.70 21.65 -2.89
N SER A 38 0.77 22.34 -1.74
CA SER A 38 -0.05 22.06 -0.57
C SER A 38 -1.53 22.29 -0.89
N ARG A 39 -2.33 21.24 -0.67
CA ARG A 39 -3.79 21.31 -0.83
C ARG A 39 -4.44 22.30 0.16
N PHE A 40 -3.77 22.57 1.28
CA PHE A 40 -4.23 23.54 2.27
C PHE A 40 -3.93 24.97 1.84
N ASP A 41 -2.75 25.22 1.26
CA ASP A 41 -2.30 26.56 0.88
C ASP A 41 -3.16 27.13 -0.26
N LEU A 42 -3.61 26.27 -1.18
CA LEU A 42 -4.47 26.65 -2.30
C LEU A 42 -5.96 26.74 -1.98
N SER A 43 -6.39 26.27 -0.80
CA SER A 43 -7.81 26.30 -0.41
C SER A 43 -8.34 27.72 -0.15
N ALA A 44 -7.44 28.68 0.10
CA ALA A 44 -7.76 30.08 0.40
C ALA A 44 -7.73 31.01 -0.84
N THR A 45 -7.33 30.50 -2.02
CA THR A 45 -7.23 31.29 -3.25
C THR A 45 -8.56 31.31 -4.03
N PRO A 46 -9.09 32.49 -4.42
CA PRO A 46 -10.32 32.60 -5.22
C PRO A 46 -10.29 31.85 -6.56
N ASP A 47 -9.11 31.73 -7.18
CA ASP A 47 -8.90 31.03 -8.46
C ASP A 47 -8.18 29.68 -8.29
N ARG A 48 -8.52 28.94 -7.23
CA ARG A 48 -7.87 27.67 -6.88
C ARG A 48 -7.72 26.73 -8.08
N CYS A 49 -8.79 26.44 -8.81
CA CYS A 49 -8.75 25.47 -9.91
C CYS A 49 -7.79 25.91 -11.01
N THR A 50 -7.75 27.21 -11.32
CA THR A 50 -6.80 27.80 -12.26
C THR A 50 -5.37 27.68 -11.76
N ALA A 51 -5.11 27.97 -10.48
CA ALA A 51 -3.78 27.86 -9.88
C ALA A 51 -3.27 26.41 -9.87
N VAL A 52 -4.14 25.44 -9.56
CA VAL A 52 -3.79 24.01 -9.65
C VAL A 52 -3.50 23.60 -11.09
N ALA A 53 -4.37 23.97 -12.03
CA ALA A 53 -4.18 23.63 -13.44
C ALA A 53 -2.89 24.23 -14.01
N ALA A 54 -2.56 25.47 -13.63
CA ALA A 54 -1.28 26.11 -13.96
C ALA A 54 -0.10 25.34 -13.37
N ALA A 55 -0.17 24.95 -12.10
CA ALA A 55 0.89 24.17 -11.46
C ALA A 55 1.08 22.77 -12.08
N VAL A 56 -0.01 22.10 -12.48
CA VAL A 56 0.05 20.86 -13.27
C VAL A 56 0.79 21.11 -14.57
N TYR A 57 0.38 22.14 -15.32
CA TYR A 57 0.94 22.48 -16.62
C TYR A 57 2.45 22.81 -16.52
N ASP A 58 2.83 23.68 -15.58
CA ASP A 58 4.22 24.08 -15.38
C ASP A 58 5.09 22.91 -14.92
N ALA A 59 4.55 21.98 -14.14
CA ALA A 59 5.26 20.77 -13.77
C ALA A 59 5.52 19.84 -14.97
N LEU A 60 4.58 19.76 -15.91
CA LEU A 60 4.76 19.01 -17.16
C LEU A 60 5.79 19.67 -18.08
N CYS A 61 5.83 21.00 -18.16
CA CYS A 61 6.87 21.72 -18.91
C CYS A 61 8.29 21.34 -18.44
N ARG A 62 8.47 21.06 -17.14
CA ARG A 62 9.77 20.68 -16.56
C ARG A 62 10.18 19.23 -16.84
N ARG A 63 9.33 18.42 -17.50
CA ARG A 63 9.60 16.99 -17.75
C ARG A 63 10.39 16.70 -19.01
N ASN A 64 10.66 17.70 -19.85
CA ASN A 64 11.34 17.53 -21.14
C ASN A 64 10.63 16.50 -22.04
N ILE A 65 9.30 16.57 -22.10
CA ILE A 65 8.48 15.75 -22.99
C ILE A 65 8.66 16.26 -24.42
N ARG A 66 8.79 15.37 -25.40
CA ARG A 66 8.88 15.70 -26.83
C ARG A 66 7.57 15.38 -27.53
N TYR A 67 7.15 16.27 -28.43
CA TYR A 67 5.98 15.99 -29.25
C TYR A 67 6.29 14.89 -30.27
N ALA A 68 5.45 13.87 -30.33
CA ALA A 68 5.50 12.81 -31.33
C ALA A 68 4.32 12.90 -32.29
N LEU A 69 4.56 12.57 -33.56
CA LEU A 69 3.49 12.39 -34.53
C LEU A 69 2.77 11.07 -34.26
N GLU A 70 1.49 11.01 -34.64
CA GLU A 70 0.74 9.75 -34.59
C GLU A 70 1.41 8.72 -35.50
N GLU A 71 1.64 7.51 -34.97
CA GLU A 71 2.19 6.40 -35.75
C GLU A 71 1.10 5.89 -36.72
N TYR A 72 1.44 5.85 -38.00
CA TYR A 72 0.52 5.42 -39.07
C TYR A 72 0.05 3.97 -38.87
N HIS A 73 -1.25 3.78 -38.63
CA HIS A 73 -1.86 2.45 -38.52
C HIS A 73 -2.64 2.11 -39.81
N PRO A 74 -2.47 0.92 -40.43
CA PRO A 74 -3.01 0.60 -41.76
C PRO A 74 -4.54 0.65 -41.92
N SER A 75 -5.30 0.84 -40.83
CA SER A 75 -6.76 0.81 -40.83
C SER A 75 -7.43 2.14 -40.48
N ASP A 76 -6.73 3.22 -40.12
CA ASP A 76 -7.27 4.51 -39.63
C ASP A 76 -8.33 4.42 -38.49
N VAL A 77 -8.69 3.21 -38.04
CA VAL A 77 -9.80 2.91 -37.11
C VAL A 77 -9.31 2.82 -35.67
N LEU A 78 -8.04 2.47 -35.46
CA LEU A 78 -7.42 2.30 -34.15
C LEU A 78 -6.31 3.33 -33.96
N GLN A 79 -6.22 3.92 -32.77
CA GLN A 79 -5.14 4.82 -32.37
C GLN A 79 -4.52 4.35 -31.06
N THR A 80 -3.21 4.20 -31.03
CA THR A 80 -2.48 3.89 -29.79
C THR A 80 -2.42 5.15 -28.92
N ILE A 81 -2.74 5.00 -27.64
CA ILE A 81 -2.61 6.06 -26.63
C ILE A 81 -1.58 5.61 -25.59
N ARG A 82 -0.57 6.45 -25.36
CA ARG A 82 0.54 6.16 -24.46
C ARG A 82 0.12 6.30 -22.99
N ALA A 83 0.62 5.40 -22.16
CA ALA A 83 0.44 5.47 -20.71
C ALA A 83 1.27 6.62 -20.11
N PRO A 84 0.89 7.16 -18.92
CA PRO A 84 1.66 8.16 -18.19
C PRO A 84 3.17 7.89 -18.08
N ALA A 85 3.59 6.64 -17.91
CA ALA A 85 5.02 6.28 -17.85
C ALA A 85 5.75 6.55 -19.17
N GLU A 86 5.13 6.22 -20.30
CA GLU A 86 5.72 6.42 -21.63
C GLU A 86 5.85 7.91 -21.97
N VAL A 87 4.90 8.72 -21.49
CA VAL A 87 4.90 10.18 -21.66
C VAL A 87 5.85 10.89 -20.68
N LEU A 88 6.00 10.41 -19.44
CA LEU A 88 6.72 11.11 -18.37
C LEU A 88 8.12 10.59 -18.04
N ASP A 89 8.45 9.33 -18.34
CA ASP A 89 9.73 8.70 -17.95
C ASP A 89 10.62 8.39 -19.16
N ALA A 90 10.21 7.42 -19.97
CA ALA A 90 10.88 6.98 -21.19
C ALA A 90 9.82 6.39 -22.13
N PRO A 91 9.74 6.80 -23.41
CA PRO A 91 10.67 7.67 -24.14
C PRO A 91 10.49 9.20 -23.91
N ARG A 92 9.55 9.61 -23.05
CA ARG A 92 9.13 11.02 -22.85
C ARG A 92 8.56 11.64 -24.11
N GLU A 93 7.64 10.93 -24.75
CA GLU A 93 7.02 11.35 -25.99
C GLU A 93 5.50 11.26 -25.90
N GLY A 94 4.82 12.17 -26.59
CA GLY A 94 3.35 12.17 -26.62
C GLY A 94 2.78 12.90 -27.82
N THR A 95 1.67 12.38 -28.33
CA THR A 95 0.79 13.03 -29.32
C THR A 95 -0.14 14.04 -28.63
N CYS A 96 -0.88 14.84 -29.40
CA CYS A 96 -1.87 15.77 -28.84
C CYS A 96 -2.89 15.06 -27.92
N LEU A 97 -3.30 13.83 -28.28
CA LEU A 97 -4.23 13.04 -27.49
C LEU A 97 -3.60 12.49 -26.20
N ASP A 98 -2.37 11.98 -26.26
CA ASP A 98 -1.62 11.49 -25.08
C ASP A 98 -1.48 12.61 -24.03
N LEU A 99 -1.09 13.81 -24.50
CA LEU A 99 -0.83 14.97 -23.66
C LEU A 99 -2.13 15.51 -23.05
N ALA A 100 -3.22 15.60 -23.83
CA ALA A 100 -4.52 16.02 -23.33
C ALA A 100 -5.08 15.03 -22.28
N ALA A 101 -4.99 13.72 -22.53
CA ALA A 101 -5.43 12.70 -21.59
C ALA A 101 -4.62 12.72 -20.28
N LEU A 102 -3.30 12.90 -20.38
CA LEU A 102 -2.41 13.02 -19.23
C LEU A 102 -2.74 14.24 -18.37
N PHE A 103 -2.90 15.42 -19.01
CA PHE A 103 -3.26 16.66 -18.32
C PHE A 103 -4.60 16.53 -17.60
N CYS A 104 -5.63 15.98 -18.27
CA CYS A 104 -6.93 15.68 -17.66
C CYS A 104 -6.81 14.75 -16.45
N GLY A 105 -6.00 13.68 -16.54
CA GLY A 105 -5.78 12.75 -15.44
C GLY A 105 -5.16 13.43 -14.22
N LEU A 106 -4.14 14.27 -14.43
CA LEU A 106 -3.49 15.03 -13.36
C LEU A 106 -4.42 16.08 -12.75
N CYS A 107 -5.18 16.84 -13.55
CA CYS A 107 -6.19 17.76 -13.05
C CYS A 107 -7.16 17.06 -12.10
N LEU A 108 -7.72 15.91 -12.53
CA LEU A 108 -8.64 15.13 -11.69
C LEU A 108 -7.98 14.66 -10.38
N ALA A 109 -6.71 14.26 -10.45
CA ALA A 109 -5.94 13.80 -9.30
C ALA A 109 -5.71 14.88 -8.22
N TYR A 110 -5.69 16.15 -8.65
CA TYR A 110 -5.55 17.34 -7.81
C TYR A 110 -6.87 18.10 -7.61
N GLU A 111 -7.99 17.38 -7.75
CA GLU A 111 -9.36 17.85 -7.49
C GLU A 111 -9.86 18.97 -8.44
N VAL A 112 -9.30 19.08 -9.64
CA VAL A 112 -9.81 19.95 -10.72
C VAL A 112 -10.62 19.11 -11.71
N LEU A 113 -11.78 19.60 -12.13
CA LEU A 113 -12.68 18.88 -13.04
C LEU A 113 -12.29 19.11 -14.51
N PRO A 114 -11.77 18.10 -15.24
CA PRO A 114 -11.35 18.26 -16.62
C PRO A 114 -12.40 17.74 -17.62
N VAL A 115 -12.37 18.30 -18.83
CA VAL A 115 -13.10 17.81 -20.01
C VAL A 115 -12.07 17.54 -21.10
N LEU A 116 -12.05 16.32 -21.63
CA LEU A 116 -11.20 15.94 -22.76
C LEU A 116 -11.92 16.29 -24.07
N VAL A 117 -11.28 17.02 -24.98
CA VAL A 117 -11.88 17.49 -26.24
C VAL A 117 -11.10 16.98 -27.45
N VAL A 118 -11.83 16.39 -28.39
CA VAL A 118 -11.29 15.86 -29.65
C VAL A 118 -11.94 16.61 -30.81
N VAL A 119 -11.10 17.20 -31.66
CA VAL A 119 -11.49 17.84 -32.93
C VAL A 119 -10.82 17.10 -34.09
N ASP A 120 -11.18 17.42 -35.34
CA ASP A 120 -10.51 16.84 -36.49
C ASP A 120 -8.99 17.10 -36.45
N GLY A 121 -8.21 16.01 -36.39
CA GLY A 121 -6.75 16.03 -36.40
C GLY A 121 -6.07 16.57 -35.12
N HIS A 122 -6.81 16.86 -34.04
CA HIS A 122 -6.22 17.43 -32.82
C HIS A 122 -7.01 17.12 -31.55
N ALA A 123 -6.35 17.23 -30.38
CA ALA A 123 -6.97 17.07 -29.08
C ALA A 123 -6.40 18.05 -28.05
N PHE A 124 -7.26 18.52 -27.15
CA PHE A 124 -6.92 19.45 -26.07
C PHE A 124 -7.86 19.26 -24.88
N ALA A 125 -7.67 20.04 -23.81
CA ALA A 125 -8.45 19.91 -22.58
C ALA A 125 -9.18 21.20 -22.22
N LEU A 126 -10.32 21.08 -21.56
CA LEU A 126 -10.90 22.16 -20.75
C LEU A 126 -10.81 21.77 -19.28
N PHE A 127 -10.85 22.75 -18.39
CA PHE A 127 -11.02 22.50 -16.96
C PHE A 127 -11.99 23.50 -16.34
N CYS A 128 -12.77 23.06 -15.36
CA CYS A 128 -13.71 23.90 -14.63
C CYS A 128 -12.95 24.83 -13.68
N THR A 129 -13.26 26.12 -13.75
CA THR A 129 -12.64 27.14 -12.90
C THR A 129 -13.39 27.33 -11.58
N THR A 130 -14.69 27.00 -11.57
CA THR A 130 -15.61 27.33 -10.47
C THR A 130 -15.84 26.18 -9.49
N HIS A 131 -15.71 24.92 -9.94
CA HIS A 131 -15.99 23.74 -9.11
C HIS A 131 -14.81 22.76 -9.13
N GLY A 132 -14.59 22.11 -8.00
CA GLY A 132 -13.61 21.04 -7.84
C GLY A 132 -14.25 19.67 -7.77
N LEU A 133 -13.42 18.62 -7.67
CA LEU A 133 -13.85 17.23 -7.68
C LEU A 133 -14.88 16.87 -6.60
N ARG A 134 -14.91 17.57 -5.46
CA ARG A 134 -15.89 17.30 -4.40
C ARG A 134 -17.31 17.65 -4.82
N ASP A 135 -17.46 18.62 -5.71
CA ASP A 135 -18.73 19.17 -6.18
C ASP A 135 -18.99 18.74 -7.63
N TRP A 136 -18.40 17.62 -8.06
CA TRP A 136 -18.45 17.16 -9.45
C TRP A 136 -19.88 16.91 -9.96
N ASN A 137 -20.78 16.50 -9.05
CA ASN A 137 -22.20 16.28 -9.28
C ASN A 137 -23.09 17.40 -8.71
N GLY A 138 -22.52 18.56 -8.37
CA GLY A 138 -23.28 19.72 -7.91
C GLY A 138 -24.29 20.19 -8.95
N TYR A 139 -25.52 20.48 -8.51
CA TYR A 139 -26.59 20.94 -9.41
C TYR A 139 -26.34 22.35 -9.98
N ASP A 140 -25.54 23.16 -9.27
CA ASP A 140 -25.12 24.51 -9.64
C ASP A 140 -23.88 24.53 -10.55
N ARG A 141 -23.25 23.37 -10.80
CA ARG A 141 -22.07 23.26 -11.65
C ARG A 141 -22.41 23.59 -13.12
N PRO A 142 -21.79 24.64 -13.72
CA PRO A 142 -22.02 24.98 -15.13
C PRO A 142 -21.67 23.80 -16.05
N GLY A 143 -22.56 23.51 -16.99
CA GLY A 143 -22.36 22.46 -17.99
C GLY A 143 -22.64 21.03 -17.50
N ARG A 144 -22.98 20.79 -16.22
CA ARG A 144 -23.22 19.43 -15.69
C ARG A 144 -24.25 18.64 -16.49
N GLU A 145 -25.38 19.27 -16.84
CA GLU A 145 -26.44 18.63 -17.62
C GLU A 145 -26.03 18.33 -19.07
N LEU A 146 -25.13 19.16 -19.62
CA LEU A 146 -24.63 19.01 -21.00
C LEU A 146 -23.90 17.67 -21.18
N PHE A 147 -23.16 17.25 -20.16
CA PHE A 147 -22.38 16.01 -20.17
C PHE A 147 -23.12 14.82 -19.54
N ALA A 148 -24.37 14.95 -19.09
CA ALA A 148 -25.03 13.85 -18.38
C ALA A 148 -25.36 12.66 -19.29
N ALA A 149 -25.82 12.93 -20.52
CA ALA A 149 -26.32 11.91 -21.44
C ALA A 149 -25.24 11.20 -22.26
N GLY A 150 -24.07 11.82 -22.45
CA GLY A 150 -23.00 11.30 -23.29
C GLY A 150 -21.95 12.35 -23.65
N PRO A 151 -20.98 11.99 -24.52
CA PRO A 151 -20.07 12.96 -25.13
C PRO A 151 -20.84 14.09 -25.83
N VAL A 152 -20.30 15.30 -25.74
CA VAL A 152 -20.89 16.51 -26.33
C VAL A 152 -20.30 16.75 -27.70
N THR A 153 -21.14 16.91 -28.71
CA THR A 153 -20.73 17.13 -30.10
C THR A 153 -21.06 18.56 -30.60
N ASP A 154 -21.64 19.42 -29.76
CA ASP A 154 -21.94 20.82 -30.09
C ASP A 154 -20.86 21.76 -29.55
N VAL A 155 -20.04 22.28 -30.47
CA VAL A 155 -18.94 23.21 -30.16
C VAL A 155 -19.43 24.54 -29.59
N THR A 156 -20.64 24.97 -29.97
CA THR A 156 -21.21 26.24 -29.51
C THR A 156 -21.44 26.20 -28.00
N ARG A 157 -21.94 25.07 -27.50
CA ARG A 157 -22.19 24.86 -26.06
C ARG A 157 -20.90 24.81 -25.25
N LEU A 158 -19.82 24.24 -25.82
CA LEU A 158 -18.50 24.28 -25.19
C LEU A 158 -17.91 25.70 -25.18
N ALA A 159 -18.05 26.43 -26.30
CA ALA A 159 -17.60 27.80 -26.40
C ALA A 159 -18.32 28.72 -25.39
N GLU A 160 -19.63 28.56 -25.19
CA GLU A 160 -20.40 29.28 -24.17
C GLU A 160 -19.87 29.04 -22.74
N LEU A 161 -19.48 27.80 -22.41
CA LEU A 161 -18.89 27.45 -21.12
C LEU A 161 -17.52 28.11 -20.91
N VAL A 162 -16.73 28.26 -21.98
CA VAL A 162 -15.43 28.92 -21.92
C VAL A 162 -15.57 30.44 -21.88
N ASP A 163 -16.46 31.01 -22.70
CA ASP A 163 -16.68 32.45 -22.81
C ASP A 163 -17.34 33.04 -21.56
N SER A 164 -18.14 32.25 -20.84
CA SER A 164 -18.65 32.62 -19.51
C SER A 164 -17.59 32.60 -18.41
N GLY A 165 -16.39 32.07 -18.68
CA GLY A 165 -15.32 31.92 -17.70
C GLY A 165 -15.47 30.73 -16.75
N ALA A 166 -16.54 29.94 -16.88
CA ALA A 166 -16.78 28.74 -16.06
C ALA A 166 -15.80 27.60 -16.37
N TYR A 167 -15.24 27.60 -17.58
CA TYR A 167 -14.18 26.70 -18.02
C TYR A 167 -13.07 27.50 -18.70
N ARG A 168 -11.86 26.95 -18.72
CA ARG A 168 -10.77 27.41 -19.60
C ARG A 168 -10.30 26.25 -20.46
N ALA A 169 -10.11 26.51 -21.75
CA ALA A 169 -9.47 25.58 -22.67
C ALA A 169 -7.94 25.72 -22.56
N VAL A 170 -7.21 24.61 -22.70
CA VAL A 170 -5.75 24.53 -22.59
C VAL A 170 -5.20 23.67 -23.72
N GLU A 171 -4.33 24.26 -24.54
CA GLU A 171 -3.55 23.56 -25.56
C GLU A 171 -2.46 22.69 -24.91
N CYS A 172 -2.71 21.39 -24.80
CA CYS A 172 -1.84 20.47 -24.06
C CYS A 172 -0.54 20.12 -24.81
N THR A 173 -0.47 20.33 -26.12
CA THR A 173 0.81 20.18 -26.82
C THR A 173 1.83 21.23 -26.42
N GLY A 174 1.40 22.33 -25.78
CA GLY A 174 2.26 23.44 -25.39
C GLY A 174 3.32 23.08 -24.34
N PHE A 175 3.09 22.05 -23.52
CA PHE A 175 4.07 21.58 -22.52
C PHE A 175 5.03 20.50 -23.06
N ALA A 176 4.90 20.11 -24.33
CA ALA A 176 5.83 19.22 -25.00
C ALA A 176 6.71 19.99 -25.99
N HIS A 177 8.02 19.76 -25.94
CA HIS A 177 9.02 20.42 -26.79
C HIS A 177 8.85 19.98 -28.25
N SER A 178 8.80 20.94 -29.17
CA SER A 178 8.66 20.67 -30.62
C SER A 178 9.14 21.83 -31.48
N ASP A 179 10.21 21.59 -32.26
CA ASP A 179 10.61 22.48 -33.35
C ASP A 179 9.67 22.39 -34.56
N LEU A 180 9.04 21.22 -34.77
CA LEU A 180 8.15 20.98 -35.90
C LEU A 180 6.87 21.81 -35.77
N LEU A 181 6.19 21.76 -34.61
CA LEU A 181 4.99 22.55 -34.38
C LEU A 181 5.29 24.06 -34.48
N GLY A 182 6.46 24.49 -34.02
CA GLY A 182 6.91 25.89 -34.14
C GLY A 182 7.04 26.40 -35.58
N ARG A 183 7.10 25.52 -36.59
CA ARG A 183 7.11 25.91 -38.02
C ARG A 183 5.72 26.23 -38.56
N TYR A 184 4.65 25.76 -37.88
CA TYR A 184 3.26 25.99 -38.28
C TYR A 184 2.64 27.12 -37.46
N VAL A 185 3.13 28.36 -37.64
CA VAL A 185 2.68 29.55 -36.89
C VAL A 185 1.21 29.94 -37.12
N ASP A 186 0.62 29.41 -38.19
CA ASP A 186 -0.80 29.57 -38.51
C ASP A 186 -1.70 28.69 -37.63
N LEU A 187 -1.14 27.66 -36.98
CA LEU A 187 -1.86 26.80 -36.04
C LEU A 187 -1.69 27.33 -34.60
N PRO A 188 -2.75 27.27 -33.75
CA PRO A 188 -2.68 27.79 -32.38
C PRO A 188 -1.58 27.12 -31.55
N GLU A 189 -1.40 25.81 -31.71
CA GLU A 189 -0.39 25.03 -31.00
C GLU A 189 1.07 25.34 -31.39
N GLY A 190 1.29 25.97 -32.56
CA GLY A 190 2.61 26.33 -33.06
C GLY A 190 3.02 27.78 -32.74
N ARG A 191 2.05 28.65 -32.47
CA ARG A 191 2.26 30.10 -32.38
C ARG A 191 2.84 30.54 -31.04
N GLY A 192 3.97 31.23 -31.07
CA GLY A 192 4.53 31.92 -29.89
C GLY A 192 5.33 31.02 -28.93
N ARG A 193 5.73 29.82 -29.39
CA ARG A 193 6.60 28.93 -28.63
C ARG A 193 7.95 29.56 -28.33
N SER A 194 8.41 29.44 -27.09
CA SER A 194 9.74 29.83 -26.63
C SER A 194 10.47 28.58 -26.17
N ASP A 195 11.64 28.30 -26.75
CA ASP A 195 12.37 27.04 -26.55
C ASP A 195 11.44 25.83 -26.71
N GLY A 196 10.71 25.79 -27.82
CA GLY A 196 9.80 24.69 -28.14
C GLY A 196 8.58 24.54 -27.23
N LEU A 197 8.31 25.44 -26.27
CA LEU A 197 7.20 25.33 -25.31
C LEU A 197 6.28 26.57 -25.32
N LEU A 198 5.04 26.43 -24.84
CA LEU A 198 4.11 27.53 -24.55
C LEU A 198 4.00 27.74 -23.04
N THR A 199 3.95 28.99 -22.58
CA THR A 199 3.55 29.28 -21.20
C THR A 199 2.09 28.88 -20.97
N PHE A 200 1.68 28.67 -19.72
CA PHE A 200 0.29 28.32 -19.40
C PHE A 200 -0.72 29.34 -19.97
N GLU A 201 -0.43 30.65 -19.91
CA GLU A 201 -1.30 31.68 -20.47
C GLU A 201 -1.39 31.61 -22.01
N GLN A 202 -0.28 31.34 -22.69
CA GLN A 202 -0.26 31.15 -24.14
C GLN A 202 -1.05 29.88 -24.53
N ALA A 203 -0.88 28.79 -23.77
CA ALA A 203 -1.60 27.55 -23.99
C ALA A 203 -3.12 27.70 -23.76
N VAL A 204 -3.53 28.51 -22.78
CA VAL A 204 -4.95 28.83 -22.57
C VAL A 204 -5.53 29.61 -23.76
N ARG A 205 -4.78 30.60 -24.26
CA ARG A 205 -5.19 31.36 -25.45
C ARG A 205 -5.30 30.48 -26.68
N ALA A 206 -4.30 29.62 -26.91
CA ALA A 206 -4.29 28.67 -28.01
C ALA A 206 -5.45 27.68 -27.90
N GLY A 207 -5.73 27.13 -26.71
CA GLY A 207 -6.86 26.24 -26.47
C GLY A 207 -8.21 26.88 -26.77
N ARG A 208 -8.39 28.17 -26.46
CA ARG A 208 -9.62 28.90 -26.84
C ARG A 208 -9.75 29.08 -28.34
N GLU A 209 -8.65 29.33 -29.05
CA GLU A 209 -8.62 29.46 -30.51
C GLU A 209 -9.01 28.15 -31.20
N GLN A 210 -8.62 26.98 -30.64
CA GLN A 210 -9.01 25.66 -31.18
C GLN A 210 -10.54 25.49 -31.28
N LEU A 211 -11.31 25.94 -30.29
CA LEU A 211 -12.78 25.84 -30.30
C LEU A 211 -13.46 26.65 -31.42
N GLY A 212 -12.75 27.61 -32.02
CA GLY A 212 -13.29 28.49 -33.07
C GLY A 212 -12.76 28.20 -34.47
N ARG A 213 -11.96 27.13 -34.66
CA ARG A 213 -11.33 26.85 -35.95
C ARG A 213 -12.30 26.16 -36.92
N PRO A 214 -12.54 26.72 -38.11
CA PRO A 214 -13.47 26.13 -39.09
C PRO A 214 -12.90 24.88 -39.78
N ASP A 215 -11.58 24.70 -39.76
CA ASP A 215 -10.87 23.56 -40.35
C ASP A 215 -10.64 22.40 -39.37
N ARG A 216 -11.15 22.51 -38.13
CA ARG A 216 -11.09 21.47 -37.10
C ARG A 216 -12.46 21.30 -36.43
N GLU A 217 -13.36 20.56 -37.05
CA GLU A 217 -14.69 20.34 -36.48
C GLU A 217 -14.61 19.56 -35.17
N LEU A 218 -15.51 19.87 -34.23
CA LEU A 218 -15.62 19.12 -32.98
C LEU A 218 -16.14 17.71 -33.28
N ARG A 219 -15.37 16.70 -32.85
CA ARG A 219 -15.82 15.31 -32.86
C ARG A 219 -16.66 15.06 -31.63
N PHE A 220 -16.06 15.24 -30.46
CA PHE A 220 -16.75 15.13 -29.19
C PHE A 220 -15.92 15.73 -28.04
N ALA A 221 -16.59 16.00 -26.92
CA ALA A 221 -15.99 16.40 -25.65
C ALA A 221 -16.59 15.60 -24.50
N ILE A 222 -15.75 15.16 -23.56
CA ILE A 222 -16.18 14.30 -22.45
C ILE A 222 -15.72 14.85 -21.12
N ASP A 223 -16.68 15.08 -20.23
CA ASP A 223 -16.40 15.35 -18.81
C ASP A 223 -15.87 14.07 -18.14
N VAL A 224 -14.63 14.15 -17.69
CA VAL A 224 -13.91 12.99 -17.16
C VAL A 224 -14.53 12.52 -15.84
N ALA A 225 -14.95 13.44 -14.97
CA ALA A 225 -15.55 13.08 -13.69
C ALA A 225 -16.93 12.45 -13.90
N THR A 226 -17.77 13.03 -14.75
CA THR A 226 -19.07 12.45 -15.10
C THR A 226 -18.90 11.05 -15.70
N ALA A 227 -17.95 10.87 -16.62
CA ALA A 227 -17.67 9.57 -17.21
C ALA A 227 -17.17 8.53 -16.20
N HIS A 228 -16.24 8.89 -15.31
CA HIS A 228 -15.72 7.96 -14.29
C HIS A 228 -16.76 7.60 -13.23
N TYR A 229 -17.48 8.58 -12.71
CA TYR A 229 -18.33 8.39 -11.52
C TYR A 229 -19.80 8.14 -11.87
N GLU A 230 -20.38 8.87 -12.83
CA GLU A 230 -21.79 8.72 -13.23
C GLU A 230 -21.96 7.60 -14.25
N TRP A 231 -21.15 7.59 -15.32
CA TRP A 231 -21.20 6.52 -16.32
C TRP A 231 -20.45 5.26 -15.92
N ARG A 232 -19.71 5.30 -14.79
CA ARG A 232 -18.93 4.17 -14.23
C ARG A 232 -17.90 3.61 -15.22
N ILE A 233 -17.28 4.47 -16.02
CA ILE A 233 -16.20 4.09 -16.93
C ILE A 233 -14.89 4.08 -16.14
N GLU A 234 -14.49 2.88 -15.73
CA GLU A 234 -13.22 2.68 -15.02
C GLU A 234 -12.00 2.95 -15.92
N PRO A 235 -11.04 3.78 -15.46
CA PRO A 235 -9.77 3.97 -16.14
C PRO A 235 -9.02 2.66 -16.34
N TYR A 236 -8.30 2.55 -17.47
CA TYR A 236 -7.30 1.52 -17.65
C TYR A 236 -6.28 1.60 -16.53
N ARG A 237 -5.85 0.40 -16.11
CA ARG A 237 -4.80 0.28 -15.11
C ARG A 237 -3.53 0.84 -15.73
N VAL A 238 -2.89 1.75 -15.03
CA VAL A 238 -1.55 2.20 -15.36
C VAL A 238 -0.62 1.26 -14.63
N GLU A 239 0.17 0.49 -15.38
CA GLU A 239 1.33 -0.22 -14.81
C GLU A 239 2.24 0.84 -14.18
N ALA A 240 2.70 0.61 -12.96
CA ALA A 240 3.50 1.63 -12.28
C ALA A 240 4.92 1.70 -12.90
N LEU A 241 5.61 2.85 -12.70
CA LEU A 241 6.96 3.24 -13.17
C LEU A 241 7.87 2.05 -13.55
N PRO A 242 8.82 2.17 -14.48
CA PRO A 242 10.00 1.31 -14.47
C PRO A 242 10.67 1.46 -13.08
N GLY A 243 10.78 0.34 -12.35
CA GLY A 243 11.05 0.31 -10.90
C GLY A 243 9.82 0.02 -10.01
N ALA A 244 8.63 0.39 -10.49
CA ALA A 244 7.30 0.07 -9.96
C ALA A 244 6.47 -0.92 -10.83
N TYR A 245 7.12 -1.79 -11.61
CA TYR A 245 6.54 -3.08 -12.02
C TYR A 245 6.13 -3.99 -10.84
N ALA A 246 6.30 -3.51 -9.60
CA ALA A 246 5.82 -4.14 -8.40
C ALA A 246 5.07 -3.10 -7.53
N THR A 247 3.79 -2.86 -7.79
CA THR A 247 2.84 -2.62 -6.67
C THR A 247 1.89 -3.78 -6.48
N ASP A 248 2.16 -4.86 -7.21
CA ASP A 248 1.66 -6.18 -6.93
C ASP A 248 2.85 -7.12 -7.16
N ILE A 249 3.87 -7.00 -6.29
CA ILE A 249 4.98 -7.98 -6.27
C ILE A 249 4.40 -9.41 -6.29
N PHE A 250 3.24 -9.64 -5.67
CA PHE A 250 2.51 -10.90 -5.73
C PHE A 250 2.07 -11.30 -7.13
N ARG A 251 1.61 -10.38 -7.98
CA ARG A 251 1.34 -10.67 -9.40
C ARG A 251 2.61 -11.06 -10.16
N LEU A 252 3.71 -10.35 -9.94
CA LEU A 252 4.99 -10.70 -10.56
C LEU A 252 5.45 -12.09 -10.12
N LEU A 253 5.39 -12.37 -8.82
CA LEU A 253 5.74 -13.66 -8.25
C LEU A 253 4.77 -14.77 -8.70
N ALA A 254 3.49 -14.45 -8.97
CA ALA A 254 2.52 -15.41 -9.47
C ALA A 254 2.81 -15.88 -10.90
N GLN A 255 3.62 -15.13 -11.65
CA GLN A 255 4.11 -15.51 -12.98
C GLN A 255 5.40 -16.34 -12.93
N ALA A 256 5.92 -16.63 -11.73
CA ALA A 256 7.16 -17.37 -11.59
C ALA A 256 7.07 -18.79 -12.19
N PRO A 257 8.19 -19.32 -12.74
CA PRO A 257 8.26 -20.71 -13.16
C PRO A 257 7.83 -21.66 -12.03
N THR A 258 7.15 -22.75 -12.38
CA THR A 258 6.62 -23.74 -11.42
C THR A 258 7.68 -24.26 -10.44
N VAL A 259 8.94 -24.34 -10.88
CA VAL A 259 10.08 -24.81 -10.08
C VAL A 259 10.40 -23.86 -8.91
N LEU A 260 10.16 -22.56 -9.07
CA LEU A 260 10.38 -21.54 -8.03
C LEU A 260 9.11 -21.25 -7.23
N ALA A 261 7.93 -21.44 -7.81
CA ALA A 261 6.63 -21.09 -7.23
C ALA A 261 6.42 -21.68 -5.81
N GLY A 262 6.89 -22.91 -5.57
CA GLY A 262 6.77 -23.57 -4.25
C GLY A 262 7.52 -22.85 -3.11
N ASN A 263 8.49 -22.00 -3.43
CA ASN A 263 9.30 -21.27 -2.44
C ASN A 263 8.77 -19.86 -2.14
N LEU A 264 7.90 -19.30 -3.00
CA LEU A 264 7.57 -17.87 -3.02
C LEU A 264 6.53 -17.44 -1.97
N ARG A 265 5.82 -18.39 -1.34
CA ARG A 265 4.87 -18.12 -0.23
C ARG A 265 3.91 -16.93 -0.50
N ILE A 266 3.41 -16.87 -1.73
CA ILE A 266 2.65 -15.72 -2.26
C ILE A 266 1.38 -15.50 -1.43
N LEU A 267 0.57 -16.54 -1.24
CA LEU A 267 -0.71 -16.45 -0.53
C LEU A 267 -0.54 -15.99 0.92
N ASP A 268 0.43 -16.57 1.64
CA ASP A 268 0.71 -16.22 3.04
C ASP A 268 1.10 -14.74 3.16
N SER A 269 2.02 -14.30 2.30
CA SER A 269 2.58 -12.95 2.33
C SER A 269 1.56 -11.90 1.86
N GLU A 270 0.78 -12.22 0.82
CA GLU A 270 -0.27 -11.35 0.29
C GLU A 270 -1.37 -11.12 1.33
N GLN A 271 -1.78 -12.17 2.04
CA GLN A 271 -2.77 -12.06 3.11
C GLN A 271 -2.26 -11.16 4.26
N ILE A 272 -1.01 -11.38 4.71
CA ILE A 272 -0.38 -10.53 5.75
C ILE A 272 -0.35 -9.07 5.28
N VAL A 273 0.06 -8.81 4.04
CA VAL A 273 0.13 -7.45 3.50
C VAL A 273 -1.26 -6.83 3.39
N ALA A 274 -2.25 -7.54 2.88
CA ALA A 274 -3.63 -7.06 2.76
C ALA A 274 -4.22 -6.69 4.13
N ASP A 275 -4.06 -7.56 5.12
CA ASP A 275 -4.61 -7.35 6.47
C ASP A 275 -3.92 -6.20 7.19
N ARG A 276 -2.58 -6.13 7.10
CA ARG A 276 -1.79 -5.11 7.81
C ARG A 276 -1.86 -3.73 7.18
N THR A 277 -2.37 -3.61 5.96
CA THR A 277 -2.45 -2.34 5.22
C THR A 277 -3.87 -1.82 4.98
N ARG A 278 -4.90 -2.54 5.44
CA ARG A 278 -6.32 -2.24 5.15
C ARG A 278 -6.77 -0.85 5.59
N GLU A 279 -6.38 -0.45 6.79
CA GLU A 279 -6.74 0.83 7.43
C GLU A 279 -5.48 1.64 7.80
N PHE A 280 -4.40 1.44 7.06
CA PHE A 280 -3.12 2.05 7.34
C PHE A 280 -3.15 3.57 7.11
N VAL A 281 -2.62 4.34 8.06
CA VAL A 281 -2.45 5.79 7.93
C VAL A 281 -1.11 6.22 8.54
N GLY A 282 -0.60 7.36 8.07
CA GLY A 282 0.57 8.01 8.65
C GLY A 282 1.88 7.28 8.37
N ARG A 283 2.83 7.41 9.29
CA ARG A 283 4.21 6.86 9.24
C ARG A 283 5.12 7.48 8.19
N ASP A 284 4.75 8.65 7.66
CA ASP A 284 5.53 9.35 6.64
C ASP A 284 6.96 9.68 7.10
N VAL A 285 7.15 9.95 8.39
CA VAL A 285 8.49 10.22 8.96
C VAL A 285 9.37 8.97 8.87
N VAL A 286 8.81 7.79 9.15
CA VAL A 286 9.52 6.51 9.06
C VAL A 286 9.88 6.21 7.60
N PHE A 287 8.94 6.36 6.67
CA PHE A 287 9.21 6.16 5.25
C PHE A 287 10.26 7.14 4.72
N ARG A 288 10.19 8.43 5.09
CA ARG A 288 11.22 9.41 4.74
C ARG A 288 12.59 9.08 5.33
N ALA A 289 12.65 8.54 6.55
CA ALA A 289 13.91 8.12 7.15
C ALA A 289 14.54 6.96 6.35
N ILE A 290 13.73 5.96 5.98
CA ILE A 290 14.16 4.86 5.11
C ILE A 290 14.62 5.41 3.75
N ASP A 291 13.80 6.23 3.09
CA ASP A 291 14.12 6.80 1.77
C ASP A 291 15.42 7.63 1.80
N ARG A 292 15.68 8.38 2.89
CA ARG A 292 16.94 9.12 3.07
C ARG A 292 18.14 8.19 3.19
N LEU A 293 18.03 7.10 3.97
CA LEU A 293 19.11 6.13 4.13
C LEU A 293 19.40 5.39 2.82
N LEU A 294 18.37 5.04 2.05
CA LEU A 294 18.53 4.41 0.73
C LEU A 294 19.23 5.33 -0.28
N ALA A 295 19.09 6.65 -0.11
CA ALA A 295 19.68 7.65 -0.99
C ALA A 295 21.00 8.25 -0.46
N ASP A 296 21.47 7.87 0.72
CA ASP A 296 22.66 8.45 1.35
C ASP A 296 23.95 7.89 0.72
N PRO A 297 24.79 8.72 0.07
CA PRO A 297 26.06 8.27 -0.48
C PRO A 297 27.04 7.69 0.55
N HIS A 298 26.90 8.04 1.83
CA HIS A 298 27.72 7.50 2.93
C HIS A 298 27.21 6.15 3.46
N PHE A 299 26.00 5.77 3.07
CA PHE A 299 25.41 4.47 3.33
C PHE A 299 25.08 3.77 2.00
N PRO A 300 26.08 3.40 1.18
CA PRO A 300 25.82 2.91 -0.18
C PRO A 300 25.33 1.44 -0.22
N SER A 301 25.31 0.76 0.93
CA SER A 301 24.72 -0.57 1.14
C SER A 301 24.71 -0.89 2.63
N GLY A 302 23.72 -1.65 3.11
CA GLY A 302 23.63 -2.02 4.51
C GLY A 302 22.24 -2.43 5.00
N TYR A 303 22.11 -2.53 6.32
CA TYR A 303 20.87 -2.94 7.00
C TYR A 303 20.19 -1.73 7.68
N ILE A 304 18.91 -1.53 7.43
CA ILE A 304 18.06 -0.53 8.08
C ILE A 304 17.20 -1.22 9.14
N LEU A 305 17.66 -1.09 10.39
CA LEU A 305 17.12 -1.50 11.68
C LEU A 305 15.79 -0.86 12.10
N VAL A 306 14.62 -1.32 11.64
CA VAL A 306 13.32 -0.82 12.13
C VAL A 306 12.96 -1.43 13.50
N ARG A 307 13.01 -0.63 14.56
CA ARG A 307 12.73 -1.04 15.94
C ARG A 307 11.53 -0.33 16.55
N GLY A 308 11.02 -0.88 17.64
CA GLY A 308 9.98 -0.27 18.47
C GLY A 308 9.20 -1.30 19.28
N GLU A 309 8.29 -0.82 20.09
CA GLU A 309 7.49 -1.63 21.03
C GLU A 309 6.56 -2.66 20.34
N PRO A 310 6.16 -3.75 21.03
CA PRO A 310 5.12 -4.65 20.55
C PRO A 310 3.81 -3.92 20.27
N GLY A 311 3.18 -4.22 19.13
CA GLY A 311 1.89 -3.62 18.75
C GLY A 311 1.97 -2.20 18.16
N ILE A 312 3.15 -1.58 18.10
CA ILE A 312 3.31 -0.22 17.55
C ILE A 312 3.08 -0.11 16.03
N GLY A 313 3.17 -1.23 15.29
CA GLY A 313 2.89 -1.27 13.85
C GLY A 313 4.09 -1.51 12.93
N LYS A 314 5.18 -2.12 13.44
CA LYS A 314 6.37 -2.50 12.63
C LYS A 314 5.99 -3.32 11.40
N THR A 315 5.31 -4.46 11.58
CA THR A 315 4.83 -5.30 10.47
C THR A 315 3.95 -4.51 9.50
N SER A 316 3.13 -3.57 9.97
CA SER A 316 2.31 -2.74 9.09
C SER A 316 3.16 -1.80 8.22
N VAL A 317 4.24 -1.22 8.76
CA VAL A 317 5.22 -0.44 7.98
C VAL A 317 5.90 -1.33 6.95
N MET A 318 6.37 -2.52 7.34
CA MET A 318 7.00 -3.48 6.42
C MET A 318 6.05 -3.90 5.30
N SER A 319 4.81 -4.25 5.64
CA SER A 319 3.77 -4.57 4.67
C SER A 319 3.44 -3.40 3.74
N MET A 320 3.50 -2.16 4.23
CA MET A 320 3.31 -0.98 3.39
C MET A 320 4.47 -0.77 2.42
N LEU A 321 5.72 -1.04 2.81
CA LEU A 321 6.87 -1.04 1.89
C LEU A 321 6.67 -2.08 0.79
N VAL A 322 6.27 -3.30 1.14
CA VAL A 322 5.96 -4.36 0.15
C VAL A 322 4.84 -3.94 -0.78
N LYS A 323 3.73 -3.43 -0.25
CA LYS A 323 2.55 -3.03 -1.05
C LYS A 323 2.82 -1.84 -1.95
N SER A 324 3.51 -0.82 -1.46
CA SER A 324 3.69 0.47 -2.14
C SER A 324 4.95 0.54 -3.00
N ARG A 325 5.99 -0.23 -2.68
CA ARG A 325 7.29 -0.22 -3.37
C ARG A 325 7.63 -1.57 -4.03
N GLY A 326 6.92 -2.64 -3.70
CA GLY A 326 7.10 -3.94 -4.34
C GLY A 326 8.44 -4.61 -4.07
N TYR A 327 8.99 -4.35 -2.88
CA TYR A 327 10.25 -4.92 -2.49
C TYR A 327 10.18 -6.45 -2.33
N VAL A 328 11.31 -7.09 -2.60
CA VAL A 328 11.52 -8.49 -2.25
C VAL A 328 11.38 -8.62 -0.74
N HIS A 329 10.71 -9.67 -0.25
CA HIS A 329 10.31 -9.70 1.15
C HIS A 329 10.23 -11.09 1.78
N HIS A 330 10.39 -11.13 3.10
CA HIS A 330 10.12 -12.30 3.92
C HIS A 330 9.49 -11.86 5.24
N PHE A 331 8.34 -12.46 5.58
CA PHE A 331 7.72 -12.29 6.88
C PHE A 331 8.06 -13.51 7.73
N ASN A 332 8.86 -13.31 8.78
CA ASN A 332 9.02 -14.36 9.78
C ASN A 332 7.72 -14.44 10.58
N VAL A 333 7.12 -15.61 10.53
CA VAL A 333 5.92 -15.95 11.29
C VAL A 333 6.22 -17.28 11.94
N ALA A 334 6.80 -17.24 13.14
CA ALA A 334 7.07 -18.44 13.93
C ALA A 334 5.82 -19.32 14.03
N GLN A 335 4.67 -18.64 14.06
CA GLN A 335 3.37 -19.25 14.19
C GLN A 335 2.91 -20.12 13.02
N ALA A 336 3.40 -19.84 11.81
CA ALA A 336 3.07 -20.54 10.58
C ALA A 336 4.19 -21.50 10.14
N ASN A 337 5.17 -21.74 11.02
CA ASN A 337 6.41 -22.44 10.70
C ASN A 337 7.22 -21.77 9.57
N ILE A 338 7.08 -20.44 9.41
CA ILE A 338 7.80 -19.63 8.42
C ILE A 338 8.85 -18.81 9.18
N HIS A 339 9.88 -19.46 9.69
CA HIS A 339 10.88 -18.79 10.54
C HIS A 339 12.27 -19.43 10.48
N SER A 340 12.45 -20.49 9.70
CA SER A 340 13.75 -21.15 9.53
C SER A 340 14.59 -20.47 8.44
N ALA A 341 15.91 -20.49 8.61
CA ALA A 341 16.85 -19.94 7.62
C ALA A 341 16.67 -20.57 6.23
N ARG A 342 16.38 -21.88 6.16
CA ARG A 342 16.10 -22.60 4.91
C ARG A 342 14.91 -22.00 4.16
N THR A 343 13.80 -21.75 4.86
CA THR A 343 12.59 -21.17 4.26
C THR A 343 12.82 -19.73 3.83
N PHE A 344 13.54 -18.95 4.63
CA PHE A 344 13.96 -17.59 4.27
C PHE A 344 14.81 -17.56 2.99
N LEU A 345 15.88 -18.35 2.94
CA LEU A 345 16.81 -18.38 1.82
C LEU A 345 16.10 -18.83 0.54
N ALA A 346 15.31 -19.90 0.60
CA ALA A 346 14.56 -20.39 -0.55
C ALA A 346 13.60 -19.32 -1.12
N ASN A 347 12.91 -18.62 -0.23
CA ASN A 347 11.97 -17.57 -0.59
C ASN A 347 12.67 -16.37 -1.22
N ILE A 348 13.62 -15.74 -0.52
CA ILE A 348 14.31 -14.52 -0.99
C ILE A 348 15.09 -14.78 -2.27
N CYS A 349 15.81 -15.92 -2.37
CA CYS A 349 16.54 -16.25 -3.60
C CYS A 349 15.59 -16.39 -4.79
N SER A 350 14.46 -17.07 -4.60
CA SER A 350 13.45 -17.22 -5.66
C SER A 350 12.84 -15.87 -6.07
N GLN A 351 12.55 -14.99 -5.10
CA GLN A 351 12.04 -13.65 -5.39
C GLN A 351 13.06 -12.78 -6.14
N LEU A 352 14.34 -12.83 -5.78
CA LEU A 352 15.40 -12.08 -6.47
C LEU A 352 15.52 -12.53 -7.94
N ILE A 353 15.54 -13.84 -8.18
CA ILE A 353 15.58 -14.41 -9.53
C ILE A 353 14.41 -13.90 -10.38
N VAL A 354 13.19 -13.97 -9.84
CA VAL A 354 11.97 -13.54 -10.56
C VAL A 354 11.93 -12.02 -10.74
N ARG A 355 12.21 -11.26 -9.69
CA ARG A 355 12.07 -9.78 -9.68
C ARG A 355 13.07 -9.08 -10.59
N TYR A 356 14.29 -9.61 -10.67
CA TYR A 356 15.39 -9.04 -11.45
C TYR A 356 15.71 -9.84 -12.72
N ARG A 357 14.90 -10.86 -13.04
CA ARG A 357 15.03 -11.72 -14.23
C ARG A 357 16.44 -12.32 -14.37
N LEU A 358 16.96 -12.84 -13.26
CA LEU A 358 18.30 -13.43 -13.21
C LEU A 358 18.31 -14.78 -13.93
N ASP A 359 19.44 -15.16 -14.53
CA ASP A 359 19.59 -16.35 -15.37
C ASP A 359 19.71 -17.66 -14.54
N HIS A 360 18.66 -17.97 -13.77
CA HIS A 360 18.58 -19.17 -12.94
C HIS A 360 17.23 -19.87 -13.14
N VAL A 361 17.27 -21.10 -13.65
CA VAL A 361 16.06 -21.91 -13.91
C VAL A 361 15.47 -22.48 -12.61
N ALA A 362 16.31 -22.77 -11.62
CA ALA A 362 15.94 -23.37 -10.34
C ALA A 362 16.93 -22.97 -9.24
N LEU A 363 16.56 -23.16 -7.98
CA LEU A 363 17.50 -23.03 -6.88
C LEU A 363 18.44 -24.25 -6.83
N PRO A 364 19.78 -24.06 -6.74
CA PRO A 364 20.70 -25.16 -6.49
C PRO A 364 20.48 -25.76 -5.09
N PRO A 365 20.85 -27.03 -4.85
CA PRO A 365 20.70 -27.68 -3.54
C PRO A 365 21.34 -26.90 -2.38
N GLU A 366 22.45 -26.21 -2.64
CA GLU A 366 23.23 -25.41 -1.69
C GLU A 366 22.58 -24.03 -1.42
N ALA A 367 21.54 -23.63 -2.15
CA ALA A 367 20.90 -22.32 -2.00
C ALA A 367 20.35 -22.04 -0.59
N THR A 368 20.15 -23.09 0.19
CA THR A 368 19.52 -23.02 1.52
C THR A 368 20.43 -23.47 2.67
N THR A 369 21.71 -23.70 2.41
CA THR A 369 22.67 -24.17 3.42
C THR A 369 23.37 -23.03 4.15
N ASP A 370 23.64 -21.92 3.46
CA ASP A 370 24.34 -20.75 4.01
C ASP A 370 24.05 -19.46 3.21
N SER A 371 24.80 -18.39 3.48
CA SER A 371 24.65 -17.07 2.84
C SER A 371 25.25 -16.95 1.44
N GLY A 372 25.97 -17.96 0.94
CA GLY A 372 26.82 -17.89 -0.24
C GLY A 372 26.01 -17.63 -1.51
N PHE A 373 24.99 -18.45 -1.78
CA PHE A 373 24.15 -18.28 -2.96
C PHE A 373 23.32 -16.98 -2.91
N LEU A 374 22.80 -16.62 -1.74
CA LEU A 374 22.12 -15.33 -1.54
C LEU A 374 23.07 -14.17 -1.88
N SER A 375 24.33 -14.21 -1.42
CA SER A 375 25.32 -13.16 -1.71
C SER A 375 25.65 -13.05 -3.20
N GLN A 376 25.62 -14.17 -3.93
CA GLN A 376 25.74 -14.17 -5.39
C GLN A 376 24.54 -13.48 -6.03
N LEU A 377 23.31 -13.90 -5.72
CA LEU A 377 22.09 -13.32 -6.30
C LEU A 377 21.93 -11.83 -5.98
N LEU A 378 22.31 -11.37 -4.79
CA LEU A 378 22.27 -9.95 -4.44
C LEU A 378 23.19 -9.11 -5.32
N ARG A 379 24.34 -9.67 -5.75
CA ARG A 379 25.26 -8.99 -6.67
C ARG A 379 24.70 -8.94 -8.08
N GLU A 380 24.20 -10.08 -8.58
CA GLU A 380 23.54 -10.16 -9.89
C GLU A 380 22.31 -9.23 -9.95
N ALA A 381 21.52 -9.18 -8.88
CA ALA A 381 20.39 -8.27 -8.77
C ALA A 381 20.82 -6.80 -8.79
N ALA A 382 21.91 -6.45 -8.10
CA ALA A 382 22.44 -5.08 -8.12
C ALA A 382 22.94 -4.69 -9.52
N GLU A 383 23.63 -5.60 -10.21
CA GLU A 383 24.06 -5.40 -11.60
C GLU A 383 22.85 -5.22 -12.54
N ALA A 384 21.80 -6.02 -12.38
CA ALA A 384 20.58 -5.92 -13.17
C ALA A 384 19.75 -4.66 -12.86
N ALA A 385 19.81 -4.16 -11.62
CA ALA A 385 19.11 -2.95 -11.19
C ALA A 385 19.81 -1.65 -11.63
N GLY A 386 21.10 -1.70 -11.97
CA GLY A 386 21.88 -0.53 -12.35
C GLY A 386 22.01 0.46 -11.20
N ASP A 387 21.56 1.70 -11.40
CA ASP A 387 21.60 2.76 -10.38
C ASP A 387 20.44 2.67 -9.37
N GLU A 388 19.47 1.78 -9.59
CA GLU A 388 18.36 1.59 -8.65
C GLU A 388 18.76 0.69 -7.46
N PRO A 389 18.34 1.04 -6.22
CA PRO A 389 18.65 0.22 -5.05
C PRO A 389 17.89 -1.12 -5.07
N VAL A 390 18.59 -2.20 -4.77
CA VAL A 390 18.00 -3.51 -4.47
C VAL A 390 17.63 -3.57 -3.00
N VAL A 391 16.33 -3.59 -2.71
CA VAL A 391 15.82 -3.57 -1.33
C VAL A 391 15.13 -4.89 -0.98
N VAL A 392 15.55 -5.49 0.13
CA VAL A 392 14.95 -6.69 0.72
C VAL A 392 14.32 -6.37 2.08
N VAL A 393 13.05 -6.67 2.25
CA VAL A 393 12.29 -6.46 3.49
C VAL A 393 12.24 -7.74 4.30
N VAL A 394 12.70 -7.73 5.55
CA VAL A 394 12.63 -8.87 6.46
C VAL A 394 11.88 -8.46 7.73
N ASP A 395 10.64 -8.93 7.88
CA ASP A 395 9.85 -8.62 9.07
C ASP A 395 10.09 -9.63 10.19
N ALA A 396 10.06 -9.15 11.43
CA ALA A 396 10.11 -9.90 12.68
C ALA A 396 11.33 -10.83 12.80
N LEU A 397 12.54 -10.28 12.64
CA LEU A 397 13.79 -11.07 12.78
C LEU A 397 13.92 -11.73 14.17
N ASP A 398 13.32 -11.14 15.21
CA ASP A 398 13.23 -11.73 16.55
C ASP A 398 12.47 -13.06 16.58
N GLU A 399 11.55 -13.30 15.63
CA GLU A 399 10.77 -14.54 15.49
C GLU A 399 11.49 -15.62 14.67
N ALA A 400 12.64 -15.32 14.07
CA ALA A 400 13.45 -16.32 13.36
C ALA A 400 13.96 -17.41 14.32
N GLU A 401 13.98 -18.65 13.83
CA GLU A 401 14.44 -19.82 14.59
C GLU A 401 15.90 -19.63 15.03
N ASP A 402 16.17 -20.03 16.27
CA ASP A 402 17.53 -20.06 16.84
C ASP A 402 17.86 -21.52 17.17
N ASP A 403 18.41 -22.23 16.19
CA ASP A 403 18.73 -23.65 16.28
C ASP A 403 19.95 -23.94 17.19
N GLY A 404 20.59 -22.89 17.72
CA GLY A 404 21.78 -22.98 18.57
C GLY A 404 23.02 -23.60 17.90
N SER A 405 22.91 -24.02 16.63
CA SER A 405 23.92 -24.82 15.94
C SER A 405 25.09 -23.97 15.44
N ALA A 406 24.83 -22.68 15.18
CA ALA A 406 25.80 -21.71 14.70
C ALA A 406 25.76 -20.41 15.54
N LEU A 407 26.30 -20.46 16.77
CA LEU A 407 26.38 -19.31 17.70
C LEU A 407 27.08 -18.06 17.12
N LYS A 408 27.81 -18.19 16.00
CA LYS A 408 28.51 -17.09 15.31
C LYS A 408 27.83 -16.61 14.02
N ALA A 409 26.80 -17.30 13.53
CA ALA A 409 26.08 -16.92 12.32
C ALA A 409 24.81 -16.13 12.62
N ASN A 410 24.38 -15.29 11.68
CA ASN A 410 23.08 -14.62 11.74
C ASN A 410 21.96 -15.65 11.64
N ARG A 411 20.84 -15.49 12.37
CA ARG A 411 19.74 -16.47 12.46
C ARG A 411 19.19 -16.92 11.10
N LEU A 412 19.13 -16.01 10.13
CA LEU A 412 18.66 -16.28 8.77
C LEU A 412 19.81 -16.40 7.74
N PHE A 413 21.04 -16.63 8.21
CA PHE A 413 22.26 -16.58 7.39
C PHE A 413 22.36 -15.29 6.55
N LEU A 414 21.95 -14.16 7.13
CA LEU A 414 22.11 -12.86 6.48
C LEU A 414 23.60 -12.56 6.24
N PRO A 415 23.99 -12.12 5.02
CA PRO A 415 25.38 -11.79 4.72
C PRO A 415 25.90 -10.66 5.62
N ARG A 416 27.14 -10.79 6.12
CA ARG A 416 27.75 -9.74 6.94
C ARG A 416 28.05 -8.46 6.13
N VAL A 417 28.38 -8.64 4.84
CA VAL A 417 28.72 -7.57 3.89
C VAL A 417 27.77 -7.66 2.70
N LEU A 418 27.25 -6.51 2.28
CA LEU A 418 26.35 -6.41 1.13
C LEU A 418 27.04 -5.71 -0.06
N PRO A 419 26.75 -6.12 -1.32
CA PRO A 419 27.19 -5.38 -2.50
C PRO A 419 26.69 -3.92 -2.46
N PRO A 420 27.41 -2.95 -3.06
CA PRO A 420 26.91 -1.59 -3.24
C PRO A 420 25.54 -1.60 -3.94
N GLY A 421 24.66 -0.69 -3.54
CA GLY A 421 23.27 -0.62 -4.05
C GLY A 421 22.31 -1.63 -3.40
N VAL A 422 22.78 -2.52 -2.52
CA VAL A 422 21.94 -3.52 -1.84
C VAL A 422 21.63 -3.12 -0.41
N PHE A 423 20.34 -3.15 -0.06
CA PHE A 423 19.82 -2.77 1.24
C PHE A 423 18.86 -3.82 1.78
N PHE A 424 18.93 -4.01 3.10
CA PHE A 424 17.92 -4.78 3.84
C PHE A 424 17.17 -3.84 4.77
N VAL A 425 15.85 -3.77 4.66
CA VAL A 425 15.02 -3.16 5.71
C VAL A 425 14.57 -4.32 6.61
N VAL A 426 14.92 -4.28 7.88
CA VAL A 426 14.66 -5.39 8.81
C VAL A 426 13.88 -4.87 10.01
N SER A 427 12.87 -5.60 10.47
CA SER A 427 12.15 -5.25 11.71
C SER A 427 12.49 -6.21 12.83
N SER A 428 12.59 -5.68 14.06
CA SER A 428 12.78 -6.48 15.27
C SER A 428 12.22 -5.77 16.50
N ARG A 429 11.92 -6.54 17.55
CA ARG A 429 11.71 -6.00 18.91
C ARG A 429 13.01 -5.54 19.55
N GLU A 430 12.91 -4.62 20.51
CA GLU A 430 14.07 -4.06 21.22
C GLU A 430 14.69 -5.02 22.24
N GLU A 431 13.87 -5.79 22.96
CA GLU A 431 14.30 -6.62 24.08
C GLU A 431 14.81 -8.03 23.68
N PHE A 432 14.75 -8.38 22.40
CA PHE A 432 15.11 -9.73 21.92
C PHE A 432 16.51 -9.80 21.31
N ASN A 433 17.20 -10.91 21.54
CA ASN A 433 18.47 -11.21 20.88
C ASN A 433 18.22 -11.69 19.43
N TYR A 434 17.97 -10.77 18.51
CA TYR A 434 17.76 -11.04 17.08
C TYR A 434 19.03 -11.46 16.31
N ARG A 435 20.21 -11.45 16.97
CA ARG A 435 21.53 -11.84 16.43
C ARG A 435 21.75 -11.41 14.96
N LEU A 436 21.99 -10.11 14.80
CA LEU A 436 22.35 -9.48 13.52
C LEU A 436 23.75 -8.86 13.60
N VAL A 437 24.76 -9.62 13.18
CA VAL A 437 26.17 -9.22 13.08
C VAL A 437 26.47 -8.87 11.62
N VAL A 438 26.56 -7.57 11.33
CA VAL A 438 26.70 -6.99 9.98
C VAL A 438 27.66 -5.80 10.01
N ASP A 439 28.29 -5.48 8.88
CA ASP A 439 29.31 -4.41 8.82
C ASP A 439 28.75 -3.00 8.75
N ARG A 440 27.55 -2.83 8.17
CA ARG A 440 26.87 -1.54 8.05
C ARG A 440 25.42 -1.66 8.44
N ARG A 441 25.02 -0.85 9.42
CA ARG A 441 23.67 -0.83 9.95
C ARG A 441 23.31 0.57 10.43
N GLU A 442 22.11 1.00 10.09
CA GLU A 442 21.47 2.21 10.60
C GLU A 442 20.13 1.85 11.20
N ASP A 443 19.70 2.55 12.23
CA ASP A 443 18.49 2.19 12.98
C ASP A 443 17.41 3.27 12.85
N VAL A 444 16.18 2.83 12.59
CA VAL A 444 14.98 3.67 12.55
C VAL A 444 14.04 3.22 13.66
N TYR A 445 13.79 4.11 14.61
CA TYR A 445 12.94 3.82 15.76
C TYR A 445 11.51 4.29 15.52
N LEU A 446 10.55 3.41 15.77
CA LEU A 446 9.17 3.78 16.03
C LEU A 446 9.08 4.05 17.54
N ASP A 447 9.22 5.32 17.90
CA ASP A 447 9.09 5.80 19.28
C ASP A 447 7.59 5.96 19.60
N ASP A 448 7.09 5.22 20.59
CA ASP A 448 5.69 5.30 21.03
C ASP A 448 5.36 6.62 21.72
N THR A 449 6.35 7.26 22.35
CA THR A 449 6.22 8.58 23.00
C THR A 449 6.46 9.76 22.06
N GLY A 450 6.96 9.50 20.85
CA GLY A 450 7.34 10.53 19.89
C GLY A 450 6.14 11.35 19.39
N ALA A 451 6.33 12.67 19.24
CA ALA A 451 5.27 13.58 18.79
C ALA A 451 4.68 13.22 17.42
N GLU A 452 5.52 12.74 16.49
CA GLU A 452 5.08 12.29 15.17
C GLU A 452 4.26 10.98 15.24
N ASN A 453 4.61 10.08 16.16
CA ASN A 453 3.81 8.88 16.43
C ASN A 453 2.44 9.24 16.98
N MET A 454 2.38 10.15 17.96
CA MET A 454 1.12 10.63 18.53
C MET A 454 0.24 11.34 17.50
N LYS A 455 0.85 12.06 16.56
CA LYS A 455 0.13 12.65 15.42
C LYS A 455 -0.47 11.57 14.51
N ASP A 456 0.29 10.53 14.17
CA ASP A 456 -0.22 9.42 13.35
C ASP A 456 -1.36 8.66 14.05
N VAL A 457 -1.23 8.44 15.37
CA VAL A 457 -2.29 7.88 16.22
C VAL A 457 -3.56 8.73 16.15
N ARG A 458 -3.43 10.05 16.32
CA ARG A 458 -4.55 10.98 16.20
C ARG A 458 -5.21 10.90 14.83
N THR A 459 -4.40 10.88 13.76
CA THR A 459 -4.88 10.72 12.39
C THR A 459 -5.64 9.42 12.19
N TYR A 460 -5.19 8.32 12.79
CA TYR A 460 -5.90 7.03 12.76
C TYR A 460 -7.24 7.10 13.46
N VAL A 461 -7.31 7.66 14.67
CA VAL A 461 -8.59 7.80 15.41
C VAL A 461 -9.58 8.67 14.61
N VAL A 462 -9.13 9.79 14.04
CA VAL A 462 -9.95 10.64 13.17
C VAL A 462 -10.46 9.89 11.95
N ALA A 463 -9.61 9.09 11.30
CA ALA A 463 -10.02 8.29 10.14
C ALA A 463 -11.08 7.25 10.52
N GLN A 464 -10.93 6.61 11.68
CA GLN A 464 -11.89 5.63 12.21
C GLN A 464 -13.24 6.28 12.55
N LEU A 465 -13.25 7.45 13.19
CA LEU A 465 -14.48 8.21 13.43
C LEU A 465 -15.19 8.60 12.14
N ARG A 466 -14.45 9.02 11.11
CA ARG A 466 -15.05 9.38 9.81
C ARG A 466 -15.66 8.16 9.11
N ALA A 467 -14.98 7.02 9.16
CA ALA A 467 -15.47 5.77 8.57
C ALA A 467 -16.65 5.19 9.36
N HIS A 468 -16.70 5.44 10.67
CA HIS A 468 -17.68 4.91 11.59
C HIS A 468 -18.20 5.99 12.55
N PRO A 469 -19.07 6.91 12.08
CA PRO A 469 -19.58 8.02 12.89
C PRO A 469 -20.30 7.58 14.18
N GLN A 470 -20.82 6.35 14.20
CA GLN A 470 -21.46 5.74 15.36
C GLN A 470 -20.51 5.44 16.54
N LEU A 471 -19.20 5.61 16.37
CA LEU A 471 -18.21 5.42 17.44
C LEU A 471 -18.26 6.49 18.55
N ALA A 472 -18.78 7.67 18.23
CA ALA A 472 -18.88 8.79 19.18
C ALA A 472 -20.24 9.50 19.08
N PRO A 473 -21.37 8.81 19.34
CA PRO A 473 -22.70 9.33 19.03
C PRO A 473 -23.15 10.46 19.96
N ALA A 474 -22.59 10.55 21.18
CA ALA A 474 -22.99 11.48 22.23
C ALA A 474 -21.86 12.43 22.70
N LEU A 475 -20.64 12.22 22.20
CA LEU A 475 -19.45 12.99 22.56
C LEU A 475 -19.07 13.98 21.47
N ASN A 476 -18.44 15.10 21.85
CA ASN A 476 -17.75 15.93 20.88
C ASN A 476 -16.63 15.09 20.22
N GLY A 477 -16.67 14.97 18.88
CA GLY A 477 -15.71 14.16 18.13
C GLY A 477 -14.26 14.54 18.39
N ASP A 478 -13.97 15.82 18.67
CA ASP A 478 -12.62 16.27 19.01
C ASP A 478 -12.18 15.78 20.39
N GLU A 479 -13.06 15.82 21.40
CA GLU A 479 -12.76 15.31 22.74
C GLU A 479 -12.53 13.79 22.72
N PHE A 480 -13.35 13.06 21.97
CA PHE A 480 -13.18 11.62 21.77
C PHE A 480 -11.80 11.28 21.18
N VAL A 481 -11.38 12.04 20.17
CA VAL A 481 -10.06 11.90 19.54
C VAL A 481 -8.94 12.13 20.54
N GLU A 482 -8.99 13.22 21.30
CA GLU A 482 -7.93 13.56 22.26
C GLU A 482 -7.82 12.51 23.38
N VAL A 483 -8.94 12.06 23.94
CA VAL A 483 -8.95 11.04 24.99
C VAL A 483 -8.38 9.71 24.47
N LEU A 484 -8.87 9.19 23.34
CA LEU A 484 -8.35 7.93 22.80
C LEU A 484 -6.90 8.01 22.37
N THR A 485 -6.49 9.13 21.78
CA THR A 485 -5.09 9.38 21.41
C THR A 485 -4.21 9.27 22.64
N THR A 486 -4.58 9.95 23.74
CA THR A 486 -3.86 9.90 25.02
C THR A 486 -3.87 8.50 25.62
N LYS A 487 -5.04 7.85 25.70
CA LYS A 487 -5.21 6.52 26.27
C LYS A 487 -4.45 5.45 25.50
N SER A 488 -4.19 5.64 24.20
CA SER A 488 -3.42 4.69 23.40
C SER A 488 -1.95 4.59 23.80
N GLN A 489 -1.39 5.63 24.42
CA GLN A 489 0.04 5.75 24.71
C GLN A 489 0.90 5.44 23.47
N GLY A 490 0.46 5.89 22.30
CA GLY A 490 1.20 5.67 21.06
C GLY A 490 1.01 4.28 20.41
N ASN A 491 0.25 3.37 21.03
CA ASN A 491 0.13 1.99 20.61
C ASN A 491 -1.09 1.76 19.69
N PHE A 492 -0.84 1.45 18.42
CA PHE A 492 -1.90 1.20 17.44
C PHE A 492 -2.71 -0.06 17.72
N MET A 493 -2.10 -1.10 18.31
CA MET A 493 -2.82 -2.32 18.67
C MET A 493 -3.89 -2.06 19.73
N TYR A 494 -3.61 -1.19 20.70
CA TYR A 494 -4.61 -0.74 21.66
C TYR A 494 -5.83 -0.15 20.95
N LEU A 495 -5.61 0.72 19.97
CA LEU A 495 -6.70 1.33 19.21
C LEU A 495 -7.48 0.31 18.38
N VAL A 496 -6.81 -0.65 17.75
CA VAL A 496 -7.46 -1.76 17.03
C VAL A 496 -8.44 -2.50 17.95
N TYR A 497 -8.03 -2.81 19.17
CA TYR A 497 -8.89 -3.53 20.12
C TYR A 497 -10.00 -2.68 20.70
N VAL A 498 -9.68 -1.50 21.24
CA VAL A 498 -10.67 -0.65 21.91
C VAL A 498 -11.74 -0.18 20.93
N LEU A 499 -11.37 0.22 19.71
CA LEU A 499 -12.34 0.62 18.69
C LEU A 499 -13.19 -0.58 18.22
N ALA A 500 -12.64 -1.79 18.15
CA ALA A 500 -13.43 -2.98 17.85
C ALA A 500 -14.44 -3.30 18.96
N ASP A 501 -14.05 -3.21 20.23
CA ASP A 501 -14.93 -3.48 21.37
C ASP A 501 -16.03 -2.41 21.52
N ILE A 502 -15.72 -1.14 21.23
CA ILE A 502 -16.73 -0.07 21.15
C ILE A 502 -17.73 -0.36 20.03
N ARG A 503 -17.26 -0.69 18.81
CA ARG A 503 -18.16 -1.04 17.69
C ARG A 503 -19.04 -2.25 17.99
N ALA A 504 -18.52 -3.21 18.76
CA ALA A 504 -19.26 -4.39 19.18
C ALA A 504 -20.21 -4.14 20.36
N GLY A 505 -20.25 -2.92 20.92
CA GLY A 505 -21.09 -2.55 22.07
C GLY A 505 -20.63 -3.19 23.39
N LYS A 506 -19.41 -3.74 23.46
CA LYS A 506 -18.84 -4.32 24.69
C LYS A 506 -18.36 -3.26 25.65
N ILE A 507 -17.95 -2.11 25.11
CA ILE A 507 -17.52 -0.93 25.86
C ILE A 507 -18.48 0.20 25.47
N SER A 508 -19.22 0.73 26.45
CA SER A 508 -19.98 1.96 26.26
C SER A 508 -19.04 3.16 26.28
N VAL A 509 -19.31 4.13 25.42
CA VAL A 509 -18.64 5.43 25.33
C VAL A 509 -19.67 6.54 25.13
N ASP A 510 -20.87 6.34 25.71
CA ASP A 510 -22.02 7.24 25.54
C ASP A 510 -21.85 8.53 26.37
N THR A 511 -20.99 8.51 27.38
CA THR A 511 -20.68 9.68 28.21
C THR A 511 -19.17 9.92 28.32
N MET A 512 -18.81 11.13 28.76
CA MET A 512 -17.41 11.50 28.97
C MET A 512 -16.79 10.70 30.12
N ASP A 513 -17.59 10.28 31.09
CA ASP A 513 -17.13 9.40 32.17
C ASP A 513 -16.79 8.00 31.65
N ASP A 514 -17.56 7.48 30.69
CA ASP A 514 -17.34 6.16 30.13
C ASP A 514 -16.03 6.09 29.34
N ILE A 515 -15.78 7.08 28.47
CA ILE A 515 -14.52 7.14 27.71
C ILE A 515 -13.31 7.41 28.63
N ASN A 516 -13.48 8.17 29.71
CA ASN A 516 -12.40 8.42 30.68
C ASN A 516 -12.02 7.17 31.49
N ARG A 517 -12.96 6.22 31.65
CA ARG A 517 -12.72 4.91 32.30
C ARG A 517 -12.02 3.90 31.41
N LEU A 518 -11.79 4.22 30.13
CA LEU A 518 -11.01 3.35 29.25
C LEU A 518 -9.62 3.06 29.86
N PRO A 519 -9.11 1.83 29.68
CA PRO A 519 -7.78 1.47 30.13
C PRO A 519 -6.74 2.33 29.41
N SER A 520 -5.61 2.62 30.07
CA SER A 520 -4.53 3.41 29.47
C SER A 520 -3.41 2.47 28.99
N GLY A 521 -3.23 2.39 27.68
CA GLY A 521 -2.24 1.54 27.03
C GLY A 521 -2.71 0.10 26.84
N LEU A 522 -1.96 -0.61 25.99
CA LEU A 522 -2.27 -1.98 25.58
C LEU A 522 -2.30 -2.97 26.76
N ARG A 523 -1.37 -2.82 27.72
CA ARG A 523 -1.28 -3.69 28.89
C ARG A 523 -2.49 -3.55 29.82
N ALA A 524 -2.86 -2.32 30.17
CA ALA A 524 -4.03 -2.08 31.03
C ALA A 524 -5.32 -2.59 30.37
N TYR A 525 -5.39 -2.54 29.03
CA TYR A 525 -6.50 -3.12 28.29
C TYR A 525 -6.58 -4.65 28.49
N TYR A 526 -5.46 -5.37 28.40
CA TYR A 526 -5.45 -6.81 28.68
C TYR A 526 -5.82 -7.13 30.14
N GLU A 527 -5.25 -6.40 31.11
CA GLU A 527 -5.54 -6.56 32.53
C GLU A 527 -7.04 -6.36 32.82
N GLN A 528 -7.64 -5.30 32.28
CA GLN A 528 -9.06 -5.03 32.44
C GLN A 528 -9.95 -6.08 31.76
N HIS A 529 -9.61 -6.49 30.54
CA HIS A 529 -10.36 -7.53 29.82
C HIS A 529 -10.31 -8.87 30.57
N TRP A 530 -9.12 -9.27 31.03
CA TRP A 530 -8.89 -10.47 31.84
C TRP A 530 -9.69 -10.43 33.15
N ALA A 531 -9.63 -9.32 33.89
CA ALA A 531 -10.36 -9.14 35.14
C ALA A 531 -11.89 -9.14 34.93
N THR A 532 -12.37 -8.49 33.87
CA THR A 532 -13.81 -8.44 33.54
C THR A 532 -14.37 -9.83 33.27
N MET A 533 -13.68 -10.61 32.41
CA MET A 533 -14.08 -11.97 32.10
C MET A 533 -14.05 -12.88 33.33
N ARG A 534 -13.06 -12.71 34.21
CA ARG A 534 -12.98 -13.43 35.49
C ARG A 534 -14.10 -13.05 36.46
N ALA A 535 -14.52 -11.78 36.49
CA ALA A 535 -15.55 -11.32 37.40
C ALA A 535 -16.97 -11.76 36.99
N GLN A 536 -17.22 -11.96 35.69
CA GLN A 536 -18.53 -12.41 35.18
C GLN A 536 -18.92 -13.81 35.68
N ASP A 537 -17.97 -14.75 35.67
CA ASP A 537 -18.16 -16.10 36.17
C ASP A 537 -16.80 -16.67 36.61
N ARG A 538 -16.46 -16.43 37.88
CA ARG A 538 -15.13 -16.73 38.42
C ARG A 538 -14.79 -18.21 38.35
N GLU A 539 -15.74 -19.07 38.70
CA GLU A 539 -15.52 -20.51 38.71
C GLU A 539 -15.29 -21.02 37.30
N ARG A 540 -16.16 -20.62 36.35
CA ARG A 540 -15.99 -20.98 34.95
C ARG A 540 -14.70 -20.43 34.36
N PHE A 541 -14.30 -19.21 34.74
CA PHE A 541 -13.07 -18.63 34.25
C PHE A 541 -11.84 -19.43 34.68
N GLU A 542 -11.71 -19.70 35.98
CA GLU A 542 -10.57 -20.40 36.58
C GLU A 542 -10.48 -21.87 36.12
N GLN A 543 -11.63 -22.55 35.94
CA GLN A 543 -11.66 -23.97 35.54
C GLN A 543 -11.61 -24.20 34.03
N ILE A 544 -12.07 -23.24 33.21
CA ILE A 544 -12.26 -23.44 31.77
C ILE A 544 -11.43 -22.44 30.95
N TYR A 545 -11.63 -21.13 31.15
CA TYR A 545 -11.06 -20.11 30.25
C TYR A 545 -9.56 -19.96 30.46
N GLU A 546 -9.13 -19.78 31.70
CA GLU A 546 -7.71 -19.58 32.03
C GLU A 546 -6.83 -20.77 31.59
N PRO A 547 -7.16 -22.04 31.86
CA PRO A 547 -6.38 -23.18 31.38
C PRO A 547 -6.27 -23.23 29.85
N VAL A 548 -7.36 -22.98 29.13
CA VAL A 548 -7.38 -23.02 27.66
C VAL A 548 -6.53 -21.88 27.08
N LEU A 549 -6.70 -20.64 27.57
CA LEU A 549 -5.96 -19.48 27.08
C LEU A 549 -4.46 -19.59 27.37
N ARG A 550 -4.08 -20.06 28.57
CA ARG A 550 -2.67 -20.28 28.91
C ARG A 550 -2.06 -21.40 28.08
N ILE A 551 -2.78 -22.48 27.80
CA ILE A 551 -2.29 -23.54 26.87
C ILE A 551 -2.08 -22.95 25.48
N LEU A 552 -3.05 -22.20 24.94
CA LEU A 552 -2.94 -21.54 23.63
C LEU A 552 -1.81 -20.50 23.55
N ALA A 553 -1.43 -19.90 24.69
CA ALA A 553 -0.29 -18.99 24.80
C ALA A 553 1.06 -19.73 24.94
N THR A 554 1.03 -21.00 25.37
CA THR A 554 2.23 -21.81 25.62
C THR A 554 2.70 -22.57 24.37
N VAL A 555 1.75 -22.98 23.53
CA VAL A 555 2.04 -23.78 22.33
C VAL A 555 2.77 -22.96 21.27
N ARG A 556 3.80 -23.56 20.66
CA ARG A 556 4.59 -22.92 19.59
C ARG A 556 3.88 -22.97 18.24
N GLU A 557 3.11 -24.03 18.00
CA GLU A 557 2.35 -24.27 16.76
C GLU A 557 0.84 -24.13 16.97
N PRO A 558 0.05 -23.83 15.91
CA PRO A 558 -1.41 -23.88 15.98
C PRO A 558 -1.88 -25.30 16.34
N VAL A 559 -2.86 -25.43 17.24
CA VAL A 559 -3.29 -26.73 17.76
C VAL A 559 -4.77 -27.01 17.52
N GLU A 560 -5.08 -28.27 17.24
CA GLU A 560 -6.44 -28.77 17.12
C GLU A 560 -7.16 -28.73 18.46
N LEU A 561 -8.48 -28.64 18.39
CA LEU A 561 -9.34 -28.67 19.57
C LEU A 561 -9.15 -29.95 20.41
N ALA A 562 -8.88 -31.09 19.77
CA ALA A 562 -8.61 -32.36 20.45
C ALA A 562 -7.35 -32.30 21.32
N LYS A 563 -6.28 -31.63 20.87
CA LYS A 563 -5.06 -31.45 21.67
C LYS A 563 -5.28 -30.50 22.85
N ILE A 564 -6.06 -29.43 22.64
CA ILE A 564 -6.44 -28.53 23.74
C ILE A 564 -7.22 -29.31 24.80
N HIS A 565 -8.18 -30.15 24.38
CA HIS A 565 -8.91 -31.05 25.28
C HIS A 565 -7.97 -32.00 26.03
N GLU A 566 -7.02 -32.63 25.33
CA GLU A 566 -6.03 -33.53 25.94
C GLU A 566 -5.24 -32.85 27.07
N TRP A 567 -4.75 -31.63 26.87
CA TRP A 567 -3.92 -30.96 27.88
C TRP A 567 -4.70 -30.26 28.99
N THR A 568 -5.92 -29.81 28.71
CA THR A 568 -6.73 -29.05 29.67
C THR A 568 -7.77 -29.91 30.39
N GLN A 569 -8.13 -31.06 29.82
CA GLN A 569 -9.27 -31.89 30.22
C GLN A 569 -10.62 -31.15 30.16
N VAL A 570 -10.67 -30.00 29.48
CA VAL A 570 -11.89 -29.21 29.29
C VAL A 570 -12.71 -29.80 28.16
N ALA A 571 -14.03 -29.94 28.35
CA ALA A 571 -14.91 -30.49 27.34
C ALA A 571 -14.88 -29.69 26.01
N PRO A 572 -14.87 -30.34 24.84
CA PRO A 572 -14.78 -29.68 23.53
C PRO A 572 -15.74 -28.51 23.30
N ILE A 573 -17.00 -28.65 23.73
CA ILE A 573 -18.02 -27.59 23.62
C ILE A 573 -17.60 -26.32 24.38
N ARG A 574 -16.97 -26.48 25.55
CA ARG A 574 -16.51 -25.37 26.39
C ARG A 574 -15.26 -24.72 25.82
N ILE A 575 -14.38 -25.49 25.19
CA ILE A 575 -13.24 -24.92 24.45
C ILE A 575 -13.73 -24.02 23.31
N ARG A 576 -14.79 -24.42 22.59
CA ARG A 576 -15.40 -23.57 21.55
C ARG A 576 -15.99 -22.28 22.11
N ASP A 577 -16.58 -22.32 23.30
CA ASP A 577 -17.04 -21.09 23.99
C ASP A 577 -15.85 -20.15 24.23
N VAL A 578 -14.73 -20.66 24.78
CA VAL A 578 -13.51 -19.85 25.00
C VAL A 578 -13.02 -19.25 23.69
N ILE A 579 -12.92 -20.06 22.63
CA ILE A 579 -12.44 -19.60 21.31
C ILE A 579 -13.32 -18.50 20.73
N ARG A 580 -14.65 -18.65 20.84
CA ARG A 580 -15.62 -17.66 20.37
C ARG A 580 -15.49 -16.36 21.16
N ASP A 581 -15.46 -16.46 22.49
CA ASP A 581 -15.51 -15.30 23.37
C ASP A 581 -14.17 -14.52 23.34
N TRP A 582 -13.05 -15.20 23.08
CA TRP A 582 -11.70 -14.61 22.98
C TRP A 582 -11.19 -14.48 21.54
N ARG A 583 -12.08 -14.54 20.54
CA ARG A 583 -11.71 -14.63 19.12
C ARG A 583 -10.74 -13.54 18.65
N GLN A 584 -10.82 -12.34 19.22
CA GLN A 584 -9.96 -11.19 18.88
C GLN A 584 -8.49 -11.37 19.28
N PHE A 585 -8.19 -12.30 20.20
CA PHE A 585 -6.84 -12.64 20.64
C PHE A 585 -6.33 -13.93 20.01
N LEU A 586 -7.16 -14.61 19.22
CA LEU A 586 -6.88 -15.93 18.68
C LEU A 586 -6.86 -15.91 17.15
N ASN A 587 -5.93 -16.66 16.58
CA ASN A 587 -5.96 -17.00 15.15
C ASN A 587 -6.58 -18.37 14.94
N GLU A 588 -7.31 -18.50 13.83
CA GLU A 588 -7.84 -19.75 13.33
C GLU A 588 -7.23 -20.00 11.95
N THR A 589 -6.61 -21.15 11.80
CA THR A 589 -6.06 -21.66 10.53
C THR A 589 -6.67 -23.04 10.27
N ARG A 590 -6.38 -23.64 9.11
CA ARG A 590 -6.81 -25.02 8.82
C ARG A 590 -5.60 -25.93 8.65
N SER A 591 -5.71 -27.16 9.13
CA SER A 591 -4.77 -28.24 8.85
C SER A 591 -4.89 -28.71 7.40
N ASP A 592 -3.95 -29.55 6.95
CA ASP A 592 -4.00 -30.23 5.65
C ASP A 592 -5.25 -31.12 5.49
N THR A 593 -5.80 -31.60 6.60
CA THR A 593 -7.04 -32.39 6.67
C THR A 593 -8.30 -31.52 6.76
N GLY A 594 -8.16 -30.20 6.79
CA GLY A 594 -9.24 -29.23 6.83
C GLY A 594 -9.80 -28.91 8.23
N GLU A 595 -9.20 -29.46 9.28
CA GLU A 595 -9.59 -29.22 10.67
C GLU A 595 -9.12 -27.85 11.18
N PRO A 596 -9.91 -27.17 12.03
CA PRO A 596 -9.53 -25.86 12.55
C PRO A 596 -8.44 -25.97 13.61
N LEU A 597 -7.41 -25.14 13.45
CA LEU A 597 -6.28 -25.01 14.37
C LEU A 597 -6.28 -23.64 15.03
N TYR A 598 -6.03 -23.61 16.34
CA TYR A 598 -6.14 -22.42 17.16
C TYR A 598 -4.82 -22.06 17.86
N ARG A 599 -4.57 -20.77 18.05
CA ARG A 599 -3.46 -20.25 18.86
C ARG A 599 -3.70 -18.79 19.26
N VAL A 600 -2.92 -18.29 20.21
CA VAL A 600 -2.84 -16.85 20.48
C VAL A 600 -2.20 -16.13 19.28
N TYR A 601 -2.84 -15.05 18.86
CA TYR A 601 -2.47 -14.26 17.68
C TYR A 601 -1.28 -13.34 17.94
N HIS A 602 -1.31 -12.55 19.03
CA HIS A 602 -0.26 -11.56 19.32
C HIS A 602 0.62 -11.97 20.49
N THR A 603 1.93 -11.89 20.29
CA THR A 603 2.91 -12.17 21.34
C THR A 603 2.76 -11.22 22.53
N SER A 604 2.34 -9.97 22.34
CA SER A 604 2.09 -9.03 23.45
C SER A 604 1.05 -9.56 24.45
N PHE A 605 0.07 -10.34 23.98
CA PHE A 605 -0.88 -11.01 24.87
C PHE A 605 -0.27 -12.27 25.53
N GLN A 606 0.62 -12.99 24.84
CA GLN A 606 1.39 -14.08 25.45
C GLN A 606 2.32 -13.56 26.56
N ASP A 607 3.01 -12.43 26.32
CA ASP A 607 3.90 -11.77 27.26
C ASP A 607 3.13 -11.34 28.51
N PHE A 608 1.92 -10.79 28.32
CA PHE A 608 0.99 -10.53 29.43
C PHE A 608 0.68 -11.81 30.22
N LEU A 609 0.25 -12.90 29.56
CA LEU A 609 -0.05 -14.16 30.24
C LEU A 609 1.16 -14.83 30.88
N ALA A 610 2.37 -14.55 30.41
CA ALA A 610 3.63 -15.07 30.96
C ALA A 610 3.92 -14.52 32.36
N VAL A 611 3.55 -13.27 32.62
CA VAL A 611 3.76 -12.60 33.91
C VAL A 611 2.49 -12.50 34.75
N GLU A 612 1.31 -12.67 34.15
CA GLU A 612 0.04 -12.60 34.86
C GLU A 612 -0.25 -13.88 35.66
N GLY A 613 -0.53 -13.72 36.95
CA GLY A 613 -0.90 -14.82 37.86
C GLY A 613 0.17 -15.91 37.95
N VAL A 614 -0.18 -17.16 37.63
CA VAL A 614 0.74 -18.31 37.68
C VAL A 614 1.71 -18.39 36.49
N GLY A 615 1.60 -17.46 35.53
CA GLY A 615 2.40 -17.47 34.30
C GLY A 615 2.08 -18.65 33.38
N LEU A 616 3.01 -18.98 32.47
CA LEU A 616 2.86 -20.09 31.51
C LEU A 616 3.56 -21.39 31.95
N ARG A 617 4.33 -21.38 33.04
CA ARG A 617 5.09 -22.55 33.51
C ARG A 617 4.20 -23.79 33.76
N PRO A 618 3.03 -23.69 34.43
CA PRO A 618 2.18 -24.86 34.66
C PRO A 618 1.67 -25.49 33.35
N SER A 619 1.42 -24.67 32.33
CA SER A 619 1.00 -25.13 31.00
C SER A 619 2.14 -25.86 30.28
N HIS A 620 3.38 -25.35 30.37
CA HIS A 620 4.55 -26.04 29.85
C HIS A 620 4.73 -27.43 30.48
N GLU A 621 4.58 -27.53 31.81
CA GLU A 621 4.66 -28.80 32.53
C GLU A 621 3.58 -29.79 32.08
N ARG A 622 2.33 -29.35 31.93
CA ARG A 622 1.23 -30.20 31.44
C ARG A 622 1.49 -30.76 30.05
N ILE A 623 1.94 -29.90 29.12
CA ILE A 623 2.25 -30.32 27.74
C ILE A 623 3.41 -31.33 27.75
N ALA A 624 4.47 -31.05 28.53
CA ALA A 624 5.61 -31.95 28.65
C ALA A 624 5.20 -33.32 29.25
N LEU A 625 4.42 -33.33 30.33
CA LEU A 625 3.93 -34.56 30.94
C LEU A 625 3.05 -35.39 29.99
N ALA A 626 2.15 -34.74 29.24
CA ALA A 626 1.33 -35.42 28.23
C ALA A 626 2.17 -36.04 27.10
N ALA A 627 3.24 -35.38 26.67
CA ALA A 627 4.19 -35.95 25.71
C ALA A 627 4.96 -37.14 26.29
N LEU A 628 5.43 -37.04 27.53
CA LEU A 628 6.16 -38.10 28.23
C LEU A 628 5.27 -39.32 28.53
N ALA A 629 3.99 -39.13 28.82
CA ALA A 629 3.02 -40.20 29.04
C ALA A 629 2.81 -41.10 27.81
N LYS A 630 3.07 -40.57 26.60
CA LYS A 630 2.98 -41.32 25.33
C LYS A 630 4.21 -42.20 25.08
N ILE A 631 5.26 -42.09 25.89
CA ILE A 631 6.46 -42.92 25.82
C ILE A 631 6.26 -44.15 26.72
N PRO A 632 6.17 -45.38 26.16
CA PRO A 632 5.92 -46.58 26.96
C PRO A 632 6.97 -46.77 28.07
N GLY A 633 6.51 -46.92 29.32
CA GLY A 633 7.35 -47.21 30.49
C GLY A 633 8.10 -46.01 31.11
N PHE A 634 7.81 -44.77 30.68
CA PHE A 634 8.45 -43.58 31.25
C PHE A 634 7.85 -43.16 32.59
N LEU A 635 6.52 -43.10 32.70
CA LEU A 635 5.82 -42.73 33.93
C LEU A 635 5.82 -43.82 35.00
N ASP A 636 6.12 -45.08 34.64
CA ASP A 636 6.24 -46.18 35.60
C ASP A 636 7.58 -46.16 36.39
N ARG A 637 8.49 -45.23 36.05
CA ARG A 637 9.82 -45.06 36.66
C ARG A 637 9.98 -43.78 37.50
N ILE A 638 8.93 -42.96 37.57
CA ILE A 638 8.84 -41.72 38.35
C ILE A 638 7.83 -41.97 39.46
#